data_AF-A0A3M8FXC3-F1
#
_entry.id   AF-A0A3M8FXC3-F1
#
_cell.length_a   1.000
_cell.length_b   1.000
_cell.length_c   1.000
_cell.angle_alpha   90.00
_cell.angle_beta   90.00
_cell.angle_gamma   90.00
#
_symmetry.space_group_name_H-M   'P 1'
#
loop_
_entity.id
_entity.type
_entity.pdbx_description
1 polymer ?
#
loop_
_entity_poly.entity_id
_entity_poly.type
_entity_poly.pdbx_seq_one_letter_code
_entity_poly.pdbx_strand_id
1 'polypeptide(L)'
;MGVKGISWIEANFEKLIVVVMLLAFLVVLTFQFVLQSNTVEVEGRQVSLDAAFEPAERAAERLQSQLNDTDPQLPSELSTRDLAAEFEEAISGGVTNTDRFMPLSEPLAINVNISEVQFTKGEYASFSPPAPSAPDSASYRATLDPYAVSEIDGMEQYLPAEQPFDTPWVSVQATFSGTDLKAAYENDPDGPGGPISPMPSNWWASGAGIIEVEVERQRRGLDGQWGPAEPVTRMPGITSLIDDLDEQATNYRQLQALGAQAAQQEQPILRPEFVAILEGEPWVPPIEVPNPSDVSEIQGEIKLLERRLSMIDRDIQQKQRALAGPDPQDNRRERESGGGGDAERRRQAARDDRGEDNNQQDVRRQNIEKQIAQLEERREGVEEELKELGWQPEEEQSLDGFDRDEYTREDPLLESEEVHFWTHDFDVEPGATYRYRTRLVYVNPLFGRKSSLDESLHELADSKLVRSDWSQWGDSVDVSWDEYFFLTGASPGNSAIATASATAELYRFYYGYWRKSQVALEPGDRFIAEIELPEGLQRWNVEEPAEEQAWKPAEQDAEGNDLEVEQAEGVEDLLLPEELVVEANAWLLDVVASPMVTAGIGGQTTALFEALVRGPDGLIATRSPRIDESLPLYSIIRASAELGEDQLPRIPGQAPRNRPGAGDRGFDDGLNTMDDIRQQELQRRQEREFDEFGPGGGGG
;
A
#
# COMPACT_ATOMS: atom_id res chain seq x y z
N MET A 1 -59.67 -13.59 -57.96
CA MET A 1 -58.35 -14.24 -58.00
C MET A 1 -58.22 -15.04 -56.71
N GLY A 2 -58.26 -16.38 -56.82
CA GLY A 2 -58.17 -17.27 -55.66
C GLY A 2 -56.73 -17.32 -55.16
N VAL A 3 -56.51 -16.86 -53.94
CA VAL A 3 -55.23 -17.01 -53.25
C VAL A 3 -55.09 -18.49 -52.90
N LYS A 4 -54.05 -19.14 -53.46
CA LYS A 4 -53.72 -20.54 -53.21
C LYS A 4 -53.66 -20.77 -51.70
N GLY A 5 -54.42 -21.75 -51.21
CA GLY A 5 -54.47 -22.11 -49.81
C GLY A 5 -53.10 -22.49 -49.29
N ILE A 6 -52.63 -21.76 -48.29
CA ILE A 6 -51.49 -22.13 -47.46
C ILE A 6 -51.85 -23.46 -46.80
N SER A 7 -50.96 -24.44 -46.92
CA SER A 7 -51.13 -25.77 -46.36
C SER A 7 -51.30 -25.65 -44.84
N TRP A 8 -52.24 -26.38 -44.26
CA TRP A 8 -52.45 -26.42 -42.81
C TRP A 8 -51.17 -26.78 -42.03
N ILE A 9 -50.25 -27.49 -42.67
CA ILE A 9 -48.93 -27.83 -42.13
C ILE A 9 -48.04 -26.58 -42.00
N GLU A 10 -48.08 -25.67 -42.98
CA GLU A 10 -47.29 -24.42 -42.97
C GLU A 10 -47.81 -23.47 -41.89
N ALA A 11 -49.12 -23.40 -41.70
CA ALA A 11 -49.75 -22.58 -40.67
C ALA A 11 -49.51 -23.08 -39.22
N ASN A 12 -49.05 -24.32 -39.04
CA ASN A 12 -48.82 -24.90 -37.71
C ASN A 12 -47.41 -25.49 -37.53
N PHE A 13 -46.49 -25.22 -38.46
CA PHE A 13 -45.11 -25.74 -38.41
C PHE A 13 -44.37 -25.26 -37.15
N GLU A 14 -44.61 -24.01 -36.74
CA GLU A 14 -44.07 -23.45 -35.51
C GLU A 14 -44.51 -24.23 -34.25
N LYS A 15 -45.79 -24.60 -34.16
CA LYS A 15 -46.31 -25.38 -33.02
C LYS A 15 -45.71 -26.78 -32.97
N LEU A 16 -45.40 -27.36 -34.13
CA LEU A 16 -44.73 -28.65 -34.22
C LEU A 16 -43.29 -28.56 -33.66
N ILE A 17 -42.56 -27.49 -34.00
CA ILE A 17 -41.20 -27.25 -33.48
C ILE A 17 -41.22 -27.09 -31.96
N VAL A 18 -42.14 -26.28 -31.43
CA VAL A 18 -42.25 -26.07 -29.97
C VAL A 18 -42.53 -27.39 -29.23
N VAL A 19 -43.41 -28.24 -29.76
CA VAL A 19 -43.70 -29.55 -29.16
C VAL A 19 -42.48 -30.47 -29.20
N VAL A 20 -41.71 -30.45 -30.30
CA VAL A 20 -40.48 -31.25 -30.43
C VAL A 20 -39.39 -30.77 -29.47
N MET A 21 -39.20 -29.46 -29.33
CA MET A 21 -38.24 -28.88 -28.38
C MET A 21 -38.63 -29.19 -26.93
N LEU A 22 -39.91 -29.11 -26.57
CA LEU A 22 -40.38 -29.46 -25.23
C LEU A 22 -40.15 -30.93 -24.91
N LEU A 23 -40.37 -31.83 -25.90
CA LEU A 23 -40.04 -33.24 -25.77
C LEU A 23 -38.54 -33.47 -25.59
N ALA A 24 -37.70 -32.80 -26.39
CA ALA A 24 -36.25 -32.90 -26.26
C ALA A 24 -35.77 -32.42 -24.89
N PHE A 25 -36.31 -31.31 -24.39
CA PHE A 25 -36.00 -30.78 -23.06
C PHE A 25 -36.41 -31.75 -21.94
N LEU A 26 -37.59 -32.36 -22.03
CA LEU A 26 -38.03 -33.41 -21.10
C LEU A 26 -37.10 -34.64 -21.13
N VAL A 27 -36.61 -35.05 -22.31
CA VAL A 27 -35.63 -36.14 -22.41
C VAL A 27 -34.31 -35.76 -21.73
N VAL A 28 -33.80 -34.54 -21.95
CA VAL A 28 -32.56 -34.06 -21.32
C VAL A 28 -32.71 -34.00 -19.80
N LEU A 29 -33.81 -33.43 -19.29
CA LEU A 29 -34.07 -33.41 -17.84
C LEU A 29 -34.16 -34.83 -17.26
N THR A 30 -34.79 -35.76 -17.97
CA THR A 30 -34.86 -37.15 -17.51
C THR A 30 -33.47 -37.79 -17.51
N PHE A 31 -32.64 -37.49 -18.50
CA PHE A 31 -31.28 -38.01 -18.56
C PHE A 31 -30.39 -37.45 -17.45
N GLN A 32 -30.48 -36.14 -17.22
CA GLN A 32 -29.65 -35.42 -16.26
C GLN A 32 -30.05 -35.69 -14.81
N PHE A 33 -31.35 -35.80 -14.51
CA PHE A 33 -31.82 -35.94 -13.12
C PHE A 33 -32.25 -37.34 -12.72
N VAL A 34 -32.58 -38.23 -13.66
CA VAL A 34 -33.09 -39.58 -13.35
C VAL A 34 -32.07 -40.68 -13.67
N LEU A 35 -31.28 -40.52 -14.75
CA LEU A 35 -30.36 -41.57 -15.22
C LEU A 35 -28.92 -41.39 -14.75
N GLN A 36 -28.46 -40.16 -14.54
CA GLN A 36 -27.11 -39.86 -14.05
C GLN A 36 -27.20 -39.32 -12.62
N SER A 37 -27.15 -40.21 -11.62
CA SER A 37 -26.96 -39.77 -10.24
C SER A 37 -25.60 -39.10 -10.11
N ASN A 38 -25.56 -37.86 -9.61
CA ASN A 38 -24.31 -37.17 -9.31
C ASN A 38 -23.46 -38.05 -8.35
N THR A 39 -22.32 -38.50 -8.86
CA THR A 39 -21.32 -39.25 -8.08
C THR A 39 -20.16 -38.34 -7.75
N VAL A 40 -19.65 -38.43 -6.52
CA VAL A 40 -18.42 -37.79 -6.06
C VAL A 40 -17.36 -38.86 -5.81
N GLU A 41 -16.11 -38.54 -6.09
CA GLU A 41 -14.99 -39.44 -5.86
C GLU A 41 -14.52 -39.31 -4.40
N VAL A 42 -14.62 -40.39 -3.63
CA VAL A 42 -14.15 -40.47 -2.24
C VAL A 42 -13.20 -41.66 -2.14
N GLU A 43 -11.94 -41.42 -1.77
CA GLU A 43 -10.88 -42.44 -1.71
C GLU A 43 -10.70 -43.26 -3.02
N GLY A 44 -10.77 -42.60 -4.17
CA GLY A 44 -10.61 -43.26 -5.48
C GLY A 44 -11.80 -44.12 -5.91
N ARG A 45 -12.96 -43.99 -5.26
CA ARG A 45 -14.21 -44.65 -5.64
C ARG A 45 -15.30 -43.61 -5.90
N GLN A 46 -15.98 -43.73 -7.04
CA GLN A 46 -17.18 -42.93 -7.31
C GLN A 46 -18.35 -43.47 -6.47
N VAL A 47 -18.85 -42.63 -5.57
CA VAL A 47 -20.01 -42.91 -4.71
C VAL A 47 -21.10 -41.88 -4.96
N SER A 48 -22.37 -42.27 -4.86
CA SER A 48 -23.48 -41.33 -4.96
C SER A 48 -23.43 -40.32 -3.80
N LEU A 49 -23.97 -39.11 -4.00
CA LEU A 49 -23.97 -38.06 -2.98
C LEU A 49 -24.49 -38.54 -1.60
N ASP A 50 -25.55 -39.36 -1.58
CA ASP A 50 -26.13 -39.93 -0.35
C ASP A 50 -25.18 -40.91 0.38
N ALA A 51 -24.24 -41.51 -0.33
CA ALA A 51 -23.27 -42.48 0.18
C ALA A 51 -21.89 -41.84 0.45
N ALA A 52 -21.70 -40.57 0.10
CA ALA A 52 -20.43 -39.87 0.29
C ALA A 52 -20.07 -39.63 1.77
N PHE A 53 -21.08 -39.61 2.65
CA PHE A 53 -20.89 -39.42 4.10
C PHE A 53 -20.33 -40.66 4.82
N GLU A 54 -20.66 -41.86 4.35
CA GLU A 54 -20.32 -43.10 5.07
C GLU A 54 -18.80 -43.37 5.16
N PRO A 55 -17.98 -43.09 4.11
CA PRO A 55 -16.52 -43.17 4.23
C PRO A 55 -15.93 -42.13 5.18
N ALA A 56 -16.45 -40.89 5.15
CA ALA A 56 -15.99 -39.80 6.01
C ALA A 56 -16.31 -40.08 7.49
N GLU A 57 -17.51 -40.60 7.77
CA GLU A 57 -17.91 -41.04 9.11
C GLU A 57 -16.99 -42.16 9.62
N ARG A 58 -16.69 -43.18 8.79
CA ARG A 58 -15.76 -44.25 9.15
C ARG A 58 -14.31 -43.76 9.37
N ALA A 59 -13.87 -42.73 8.64
CA ALA A 59 -12.56 -42.12 8.85
C ALA A 59 -12.50 -41.34 10.17
N ALA A 60 -13.56 -40.58 10.48
CA ALA A 60 -13.70 -39.86 11.74
C ALA A 60 -13.77 -40.82 12.94
N GLU A 61 -14.54 -41.91 12.84
CA GLU A 61 -14.60 -42.95 13.88
C GLU A 61 -13.23 -43.62 14.10
N ARG A 62 -12.46 -43.87 13.03
CA ARG A 62 -11.08 -44.38 13.16
C ARG A 62 -10.18 -43.40 13.89
N LEU A 63 -10.16 -42.12 13.51
CA LEU A 63 -9.38 -41.09 14.19
C LEU A 63 -9.78 -40.94 15.65
N GLN A 64 -11.09 -40.94 15.94
CA GLN A 64 -11.60 -40.89 17.29
C GLN A 64 -11.23 -42.14 18.10
N SER A 65 -11.18 -43.32 17.47
CA SER A 65 -10.71 -44.54 18.14
C SER A 65 -9.20 -44.51 18.44
N GLN A 66 -8.40 -43.92 17.56
CA GLN A 66 -6.95 -43.73 17.77
C GLN A 66 -6.67 -42.69 18.86
N LEU A 67 -7.43 -41.60 18.92
CA LEU A 67 -7.32 -40.57 19.95
C LEU A 67 -7.73 -41.07 21.34
N ASN A 68 -8.67 -42.00 21.41
CA ASN A 68 -9.14 -42.59 22.66
C ASN A 68 -8.41 -43.88 23.05
N ASP A 69 -7.42 -44.31 22.26
CA ASP A 69 -6.60 -45.48 22.61
C ASP A 69 -5.69 -45.13 23.79
N THR A 70 -6.00 -45.69 24.96
CA THR A 70 -5.21 -45.50 26.19
C THR A 70 -3.86 -46.23 26.18
N ASP A 71 -3.57 -47.02 25.15
CA ASP A 71 -2.28 -47.73 24.97
C ASP A 71 -1.82 -47.65 23.51
N PRO A 72 -1.53 -46.44 22.99
CA PRO A 72 -1.14 -46.28 21.59
C PRO A 72 0.15 -47.07 21.33
N GLN A 73 0.11 -47.95 20.34
CA GLN A 73 1.30 -48.69 19.92
C GLN A 73 2.34 -47.71 19.38
N LEU A 74 3.31 -47.36 20.22
CA LEU A 74 4.49 -46.61 19.81
C LEU A 74 5.15 -47.37 18.64
N PRO A 75 5.56 -46.68 17.56
CA PRO A 75 6.23 -47.30 16.43
C PRO A 75 7.38 -48.18 16.93
N SER A 76 7.36 -49.47 16.59
CA SER A 76 8.31 -50.47 17.09
C SER A 76 9.74 -50.30 16.55
N GLU A 77 9.96 -49.31 15.69
CA GLU A 77 11.25 -48.96 15.14
C GLU A 77 11.46 -47.45 15.22
N LEU A 78 11.58 -46.92 16.43
CA LEU A 78 12.47 -45.79 16.62
C LEU A 78 13.87 -46.31 16.26
N SER A 79 14.31 -46.04 15.04
CA SER A 79 15.71 -46.16 14.66
C SER A 79 16.49 -45.33 15.66
N THR A 80 17.02 -45.99 16.70
CA THR A 80 18.03 -45.42 17.58
C THR A 80 19.28 -45.29 16.73
N ARG A 81 19.32 -44.25 15.89
CA ARG A 81 20.58 -43.69 15.45
C ARG A 81 21.33 -43.35 16.73
N ASP A 82 22.49 -43.98 16.88
CA ASP A 82 23.37 -43.75 18.00
C ASP A 82 24.01 -42.37 17.79
N LEU A 83 23.25 -41.33 18.14
CA LEU A 83 23.68 -39.93 18.02
C LEU A 83 24.98 -39.68 18.79
N ALA A 84 25.28 -40.50 19.81
CA ALA A 84 26.56 -40.42 20.50
C ALA A 84 27.72 -40.90 19.61
N ALA A 85 27.53 -41.98 18.84
CA ALA A 85 28.53 -42.46 17.89
C ALA A 85 28.71 -41.51 16.69
N GLU A 86 27.62 -40.94 16.15
CA GLU A 86 27.70 -39.92 15.08
C GLU A 86 28.39 -38.63 15.55
N PHE A 87 28.15 -38.21 16.80
CA PHE A 87 28.80 -37.04 17.39
C PHE A 87 30.29 -37.29 17.68
N GLU A 88 30.66 -38.49 18.13
CA GLU A 88 32.05 -38.89 18.38
C GLU A 88 32.85 -39.05 17.06
N GLU A 89 32.19 -39.48 15.98
CA GLU A 89 32.75 -39.53 14.62
C GLU A 89 32.92 -38.11 14.02
N ALA A 90 31.97 -37.20 14.26
CA ALA A 90 32.07 -35.81 13.82
C ALA A 90 33.17 -35.01 14.57
N ILE A 91 33.43 -35.31 15.84
CA ILE A 91 34.50 -34.66 16.62
C ILE A 91 35.87 -35.25 16.31
N SER A 92 35.95 -36.54 15.96
CA SER A 92 37.22 -37.19 15.61
C SER A 92 37.63 -37.01 14.14
N GLY A 93 36.68 -36.65 13.26
CA GLY A 93 36.94 -36.17 11.91
C GLY A 93 37.55 -34.75 11.94
N GLY A 94 38.88 -34.66 11.93
CA GLY A 94 39.59 -33.38 12.01
C GLY A 94 39.13 -32.37 10.95
N VAL A 95 38.45 -31.31 11.38
CA VAL A 95 37.93 -30.23 10.51
C VAL A 95 38.99 -29.19 10.14
N THR A 96 40.26 -29.56 10.08
CA THR A 96 41.33 -28.64 9.70
C THR A 96 41.98 -29.07 8.39
N ASN A 97 41.59 -28.40 7.30
CA ASN A 97 42.45 -28.29 6.12
C ASN A 97 43.59 -27.29 6.45
N THR A 98 44.50 -27.71 7.33
CA THR A 98 45.73 -26.96 7.66
C THR A 98 46.76 -27.21 6.59
N ASP A 99 46.56 -26.61 5.42
CA ASP A 99 47.64 -26.37 4.48
C ASP A 99 47.61 -24.89 4.07
N ARG A 100 48.61 -24.15 4.60
CA ARG A 100 49.07 -22.80 4.20
C ARG A 100 48.35 -21.59 4.79
N PHE A 101 48.59 -21.34 6.09
CA PHE A 101 48.81 -19.96 6.54
C PHE A 101 50.27 -19.80 6.95
N MET A 102 50.99 -18.99 6.18
CA MET A 102 52.36 -18.56 6.47
C MET A 102 52.27 -17.50 7.57
N PRO A 103 52.89 -17.68 8.75
CA PRO A 103 52.79 -16.72 9.85
C PRO A 103 53.61 -15.48 9.50
N LEU A 104 52.93 -14.41 9.09
CA LEU A 104 53.50 -13.07 9.00
C LEU A 104 53.35 -12.42 10.39
N SER A 105 54.49 -12.29 11.07
CA SER A 105 54.76 -11.55 12.33
C SER A 105 54.95 -12.38 13.61
N GLU A 106 55.87 -11.88 14.45
CA GLU A 106 56.26 -12.46 15.74
C GLU A 106 55.05 -12.53 16.69
N PRO A 107 54.88 -13.63 17.44
CA PRO A 107 53.80 -13.75 18.41
C PRO A 107 53.96 -12.65 19.46
N LEU A 108 53.01 -11.71 19.50
CA LEU A 108 52.85 -10.79 20.61
C LEU A 108 52.61 -11.62 21.87
N ALA A 109 53.63 -11.76 22.71
CA ALA A 109 53.50 -12.28 24.05
C ALA A 109 52.71 -11.25 24.87
N ILE A 110 51.38 -11.35 24.84
CA ILE A 110 50.49 -10.60 25.72
C ILE A 110 50.72 -11.14 27.14
N ASN A 111 51.68 -10.55 27.82
CA ASN A 111 52.00 -10.82 29.21
C ASN A 111 51.00 -10.07 30.10
N VAL A 112 49.71 -10.41 29.97
CA VAL A 112 48.69 -9.94 30.90
C VAL A 112 48.88 -10.75 32.17
N ASN A 113 49.46 -10.11 33.17
CA ASN A 113 49.56 -10.64 34.52
C ASN A 113 48.12 -10.71 35.07
N ILE A 114 47.45 -11.85 34.87
CA ILE A 114 46.11 -12.19 35.42
C ILE A 114 46.27 -12.37 36.93
N SER A 115 46.63 -11.29 37.60
CA SER A 115 46.66 -11.19 39.05
C SER A 115 45.20 -11.24 39.45
N GLU A 116 44.77 -12.42 39.90
CA GLU A 116 43.55 -12.72 40.67
C GLU A 116 42.69 -11.48 40.92
N VAL A 117 41.83 -11.15 39.94
CA VAL A 117 40.86 -10.06 40.08
C VAL A 117 39.90 -10.54 41.15
N GLN A 118 40.13 -10.12 42.40
CA GLN A 118 39.21 -10.41 43.49
C GLN A 118 37.91 -9.66 43.21
N PHE A 119 36.92 -10.38 42.68
CA PHE A 119 35.55 -9.91 42.64
C PHE A 119 35.06 -9.85 44.07
N THR A 120 35.09 -8.66 44.66
CA THR A 120 34.40 -8.40 45.91
C THR A 120 32.92 -8.66 45.68
N LYS A 121 32.36 -9.62 46.43
CA LYS A 121 30.91 -9.83 46.49
C LYS A 121 30.27 -8.49 46.87
N GLY A 122 29.61 -7.85 45.92
CA GLY A 122 29.00 -6.53 46.06
C GLY A 122 27.52 -6.62 45.73
N GLU A 123 26.73 -5.74 46.34
CA GLU A 123 25.34 -5.53 45.94
C GLU A 123 25.35 -4.66 44.69
N TYR A 124 24.69 -5.09 43.62
CA TYR A 124 24.59 -4.35 42.37
C TYR A 124 23.16 -3.91 42.14
N ALA A 125 22.96 -2.78 41.46
CA ALA A 125 21.64 -2.33 41.06
C ALA A 125 20.97 -3.37 40.12
N SER A 126 19.66 -3.57 40.28
CA SER A 126 18.87 -4.35 39.32
C SER A 126 18.80 -3.62 37.99
N PHE A 127 18.98 -4.33 36.89
CA PHE A 127 18.80 -3.79 35.54
C PHE A 127 17.34 -3.91 35.11
N SER A 128 16.71 -2.78 34.79
CA SER A 128 15.37 -2.68 34.22
C SER A 128 15.43 -1.77 33.00
N PRO A 129 15.44 -2.31 31.77
CA PRO A 129 15.49 -1.48 30.58
C PRO A 129 14.23 -0.61 30.44
N PRO A 130 14.34 0.61 29.88
CA PRO A 130 13.20 1.50 29.72
C PRO A 130 12.16 0.89 28.77
N ALA A 131 10.88 1.17 29.04
CA ALA A 131 9.80 0.83 28.11
C ALA A 131 9.89 1.71 26.85
N PRO A 132 9.56 1.18 25.65
CA PRO A 132 9.41 2.00 24.46
C PRO A 132 8.26 3.01 24.56
N SER A 133 8.21 3.95 23.62
CA SER A 133 7.04 4.82 23.40
C SER A 133 5.81 4.00 22.97
N ALA A 134 4.63 4.60 23.13
CA ALA A 134 3.41 4.02 22.58
C ALA A 134 3.56 3.93 21.05
N PRO A 135 3.22 2.81 20.42
CA PRO A 135 3.49 2.64 19.00
C PRO A 135 2.50 3.42 18.12
N ASP A 136 3.01 3.92 17.00
CA ASP A 136 2.23 4.35 15.84
C ASP A 136 1.94 3.13 14.96
N SER A 137 0.73 3.04 14.42
CA SER A 137 0.29 1.89 13.61
C SER A 137 -0.45 2.36 12.38
N ALA A 138 -0.12 1.76 11.23
CA ALA A 138 -0.76 2.07 9.96
C ALA A 138 -1.16 0.78 9.25
N SER A 139 -2.36 0.78 8.64
CA SER A 139 -2.83 -0.31 7.79
C SER A 139 -2.43 -0.03 6.36
N TYR A 140 -1.92 -1.07 5.69
CA TYR A 140 -1.54 -1.03 4.30
C TYR A 140 -2.24 -2.15 3.56
N ARG A 141 -2.26 -2.03 2.23
CA ARG A 141 -2.74 -3.07 1.33
C ARG A 141 -2.07 -2.89 -0.03
N ALA A 142 -1.49 -3.96 -0.56
CA ALA A 142 -0.78 -3.95 -1.84
C ALA A 142 -0.69 -5.37 -2.43
N THR A 143 -0.29 -5.48 -3.69
CA THR A 143 0.16 -6.74 -4.28
C THR A 143 1.63 -6.95 -3.96
N LEU A 144 1.96 -8.02 -3.25
CA LEU A 144 3.36 -8.38 -3.03
C LEU A 144 4.01 -8.97 -4.28
N ASP A 145 5.30 -8.72 -4.46
CA ASP A 145 6.10 -9.30 -5.54
C ASP A 145 6.21 -10.82 -5.35
N PRO A 146 5.69 -11.63 -6.29
CA PRO A 146 5.69 -13.09 -6.16
C PRO A 146 7.10 -13.69 -6.09
N TYR A 147 8.11 -13.05 -6.68
CA TYR A 147 9.50 -13.52 -6.58
C TYR A 147 10.06 -13.28 -5.19
N ALA A 148 9.88 -12.07 -4.65
CA ALA A 148 10.33 -11.75 -3.29
C ALA A 148 9.63 -12.63 -2.24
N VAL A 149 8.34 -12.90 -2.43
CA VAL A 149 7.59 -13.85 -1.59
C VAL A 149 8.20 -15.25 -1.66
N SER A 150 8.55 -15.74 -2.85
CA SER A 150 9.09 -17.10 -3.03
C SER A 150 10.49 -17.30 -2.43
N GLU A 151 11.20 -16.22 -2.13
CA GLU A 151 12.49 -16.26 -1.44
C GLU A 151 12.36 -16.35 0.09
N ILE A 152 11.14 -16.16 0.62
CA ILE A 152 10.86 -16.11 2.06
C ILE A 152 10.08 -17.35 2.49
N ASP A 153 10.79 -18.32 3.07
CA ASP A 153 10.22 -19.57 3.58
C ASP A 153 9.07 -19.31 4.58
N GLY A 154 7.88 -19.85 4.29
CA GLY A 154 6.72 -19.80 5.17
C GLY A 154 5.87 -18.54 5.04
N MET A 155 6.17 -17.66 4.07
CA MET A 155 5.33 -16.50 3.77
C MET A 155 3.95 -16.92 3.23
N GLU A 156 3.85 -18.07 2.56
CA GLU A 156 2.64 -18.55 1.89
C GLU A 156 1.45 -18.74 2.83
N GLN A 157 1.69 -18.92 4.13
CA GLN A 157 0.63 -19.07 5.13
C GLN A 157 -0.16 -17.77 5.38
N TYR A 158 0.41 -16.62 5.02
CA TYR A 158 -0.20 -15.30 5.20
C TYR A 158 -0.79 -14.73 3.91
N LEU A 159 -0.61 -15.43 2.78
CA LEU A 159 -0.97 -14.92 1.47
C LEU A 159 -2.25 -15.60 0.95
N PRO A 160 -2.96 -14.94 0.02
CA PRO A 160 -3.97 -15.60 -0.79
C PRO A 160 -3.39 -16.85 -1.48
N ALA A 161 -4.21 -17.88 -1.62
CA ALA A 161 -3.77 -19.15 -2.22
C ALA A 161 -3.38 -19.05 -3.71
N GLU A 162 -3.88 -18.02 -4.40
CA GLU A 162 -3.62 -17.78 -5.82
C GLU A 162 -3.24 -16.31 -6.04
N GLN A 163 -2.42 -16.05 -7.05
CA GLN A 163 -2.08 -14.68 -7.46
C GLN A 163 -3.31 -13.95 -8.04
N PRO A 164 -3.39 -12.62 -7.87
CA PRO A 164 -2.40 -11.74 -7.22
C PRO A 164 -2.33 -11.91 -5.70
N PHE A 165 -1.14 -11.72 -5.13
CA PHE A 165 -0.92 -11.74 -3.67
C PHE A 165 -1.34 -10.41 -3.01
N ASP A 166 -2.58 -10.02 -3.27
CA ASP A 166 -3.23 -8.86 -2.64
C ASP A 166 -3.39 -9.12 -1.14
N THR A 167 -2.58 -8.45 -0.33
CA THR A 167 -2.47 -8.77 1.09
C THR A 167 -2.65 -7.49 1.91
N PRO A 168 -3.57 -7.45 2.89
CA PRO A 168 -3.57 -6.41 3.91
C PRO A 168 -2.55 -6.74 5.00
N TRP A 169 -1.91 -5.71 5.56
CA TRP A 169 -1.08 -5.86 6.75
C TRP A 169 -1.15 -4.58 7.61
N VAL A 170 -0.63 -4.68 8.83
CA VAL A 170 -0.40 -3.52 9.69
C VAL A 170 1.09 -3.43 9.99
N SER A 171 1.68 -2.25 9.78
CA SER A 171 3.03 -1.97 10.29
C SER A 171 2.92 -1.20 11.61
N VAL A 172 3.76 -1.58 12.57
CA VAL A 172 3.79 -1.02 13.92
C VAL A 172 5.17 -0.44 14.15
N GLN A 173 5.25 0.85 14.49
CA GLN A 173 6.49 1.57 14.75
C GLN A 173 6.49 2.12 16.16
N ALA A 174 7.64 2.12 16.82
CA ALA A 174 7.83 2.79 18.09
C ALA A 174 9.27 3.32 18.19
N THR A 175 9.50 4.09 19.24
CA THR A 175 10.81 4.66 19.55
C THR A 175 11.23 4.31 20.96
N PHE A 176 12.54 4.32 21.22
CA PHE A 176 13.07 4.29 22.57
C PHE A 176 14.35 5.13 22.67
N SER A 177 14.74 5.47 23.89
CA SER A 177 15.96 6.23 24.14
C SER A 177 17.14 5.32 24.49
N GLY A 178 18.16 5.36 23.65
CA GLY A 178 19.43 4.67 23.88
C GLY A 178 20.21 5.26 25.06
N THR A 179 20.10 6.57 25.28
CA THR A 179 20.71 7.25 26.43
C THR A 179 20.02 6.86 27.75
N ASP A 180 18.70 6.66 27.74
CA ASP A 180 17.96 6.14 28.91
C ASP A 180 18.31 4.67 29.18
N LEU A 181 18.50 3.85 28.14
CA LEU A 181 18.99 2.49 28.28
C LEU A 181 20.40 2.46 28.91
N LYS A 182 21.29 3.36 28.48
CA LYS A 182 22.60 3.54 29.10
C LYS A 182 22.48 3.97 30.57
N ALA A 183 21.61 4.94 30.87
CA ALA A 183 21.35 5.38 32.22
C ALA A 183 20.83 4.23 33.11
N ALA A 184 20.02 3.31 32.56
CA ALA A 184 19.56 2.13 33.27
C ALA A 184 20.71 1.17 33.63
N TYR A 185 21.74 1.03 32.78
CA TYR A 185 22.95 0.28 33.12
C TYR A 185 23.83 0.99 34.16
N GLU A 186 23.90 2.31 34.10
CA GLU A 186 24.72 3.15 34.98
C GLU A 186 24.01 3.54 36.30
N ASN A 187 22.77 3.08 36.49
CA ASN A 187 21.95 3.45 37.64
C ASN A 187 22.62 3.10 38.98
N ASP A 188 22.84 4.11 39.80
CA ASP A 188 23.44 4.02 41.13
C ASP A 188 22.42 4.55 42.16
N PRO A 189 21.59 3.67 42.76
CA PRO A 189 20.45 4.09 43.59
C PRO A 189 20.88 4.75 44.91
N ASP A 190 22.06 4.41 45.43
CA ASP A 190 22.60 4.93 46.69
C ASP A 190 23.65 6.04 46.49
N GLY A 191 24.09 6.24 45.23
CA GLY A 191 25.12 7.19 44.84
C GLY A 191 26.54 6.71 45.17
N PRO A 192 27.55 7.51 44.78
CA PRO A 192 28.95 7.09 44.85
C PRO A 192 29.40 6.67 46.27
N GLY A 193 29.77 5.40 46.42
CA GLY A 193 30.22 4.82 47.69
C GLY A 193 29.12 4.22 48.56
N GLY A 194 27.89 4.12 48.05
CA GLY A 194 26.80 3.35 48.65
C GLY A 194 27.07 1.84 48.67
N PRO A 195 26.25 1.07 49.43
CA PRO A 195 26.35 -0.38 49.47
C PRO A 195 25.95 -1.04 48.13
N ILE A 196 24.98 -0.46 47.42
CA ILE A 196 24.58 -0.90 46.07
C ILE A 196 25.41 -0.11 45.05
N SER A 197 26.16 -0.82 44.20
CA SER A 197 26.95 -0.21 43.11
C SER A 197 26.24 -0.33 41.77
N PRO A 198 26.51 0.58 40.81
CA PRO A 198 26.04 0.42 39.43
C PRO A 198 26.68 -0.82 38.79
N MET A 199 26.09 -1.29 37.70
CA MET A 199 26.62 -2.45 37.00
C MET A 199 27.97 -2.13 36.35
N PRO A 200 29.02 -2.98 36.53
CA PRO A 200 30.32 -2.72 35.91
C PRO A 200 30.21 -2.62 34.39
N SER A 201 30.78 -1.57 33.81
CA SER A 201 30.66 -1.27 32.38
C SER A 201 31.14 -2.40 31.48
N ASN A 202 32.17 -3.15 31.90
CA ASN A 202 32.66 -4.32 31.15
C ASN A 202 31.65 -5.48 31.07
N TRP A 203 30.51 -5.41 31.78
CA TRP A 203 29.47 -6.42 31.69
C TRP A 203 28.53 -6.17 30.51
N TRP A 204 28.26 -4.91 30.18
CA TRP A 204 27.26 -4.54 29.19
C TRP A 204 27.83 -3.75 28.00
N ALA A 205 28.91 -2.98 28.15
CA ALA A 205 29.36 -2.03 27.13
C ALA A 205 29.68 -2.66 25.76
N SER A 206 30.11 -3.93 25.72
CA SER A 206 30.43 -4.64 24.47
C SER A 206 29.30 -5.55 23.97
N GLY A 207 28.19 -5.65 24.69
CA GLY A 207 27.12 -6.63 24.43
C GLY A 207 25.71 -6.11 24.69
N ALA A 208 25.55 -4.80 24.87
CA ALA A 208 24.25 -4.13 24.94
C ALA A 208 23.66 -4.10 23.52
N GLY A 209 23.02 -5.20 23.14
CA GLY A 209 22.31 -5.36 21.88
C GLY A 209 20.86 -5.73 22.13
N ILE A 210 19.98 -5.25 21.26
CA ILE A 210 18.59 -5.69 21.19
C ILE A 210 18.56 -6.93 20.31
N ILE A 211 18.00 -8.02 20.84
CA ILE A 211 17.92 -9.31 20.16
C ILE A 211 16.59 -9.43 19.41
N GLU A 212 15.53 -8.83 19.95
CA GLU A 212 14.19 -8.95 19.40
C GLU A 212 13.28 -7.79 19.81
N VAL A 213 12.34 -7.48 18.92
CA VAL A 213 11.16 -6.65 19.18
C VAL A 213 9.96 -7.58 19.37
N GLU A 214 9.37 -7.59 20.56
CA GLU A 214 8.14 -8.34 20.83
C GLU A 214 6.94 -7.39 20.74
N VAL A 215 5.88 -7.84 20.04
CA VAL A 215 4.66 -7.05 19.84
C VAL A 215 3.44 -7.84 20.26
N GLU A 216 2.50 -7.17 20.92
CA GLU A 216 1.18 -7.70 21.22
C GLU A 216 0.11 -6.82 20.58
N ARG A 217 -0.98 -7.46 20.14
CA ARG A 217 -2.16 -6.80 19.62
C ARG A 217 -3.39 -7.11 20.46
N GLN A 218 -4.39 -6.24 20.37
CA GLN A 218 -5.76 -6.52 20.82
C GLN A 218 -6.72 -6.20 19.69
N ARG A 219 -7.66 -7.11 19.43
CA ARG A 219 -8.76 -6.88 18.49
C ARG A 219 -9.95 -6.22 19.21
N ARG A 220 -10.59 -5.25 18.57
CA ARG A 220 -11.83 -4.65 19.05
C ARG A 220 -13.03 -5.53 18.67
N GLY A 221 -13.81 -5.94 19.66
CA GLY A 221 -15.06 -6.66 19.45
C GLY A 221 -16.17 -5.76 18.91
N LEU A 222 -17.26 -6.37 18.43
CA LEU A 222 -18.47 -5.67 17.97
C LEU A 222 -19.16 -4.86 19.09
N ASP A 223 -18.90 -5.18 20.36
CA ASP A 223 -19.35 -4.43 21.53
C ASP A 223 -18.48 -3.20 21.84
N GLY A 224 -17.43 -2.99 21.05
CA GLY A 224 -16.46 -1.92 21.19
C GLY A 224 -15.40 -2.18 22.26
N GLN A 225 -15.42 -3.31 22.96
CA GLN A 225 -14.42 -3.68 23.96
C GLN A 225 -13.19 -4.33 23.31
N TRP A 226 -12.04 -4.22 23.96
CA TRP A 226 -10.81 -4.86 23.51
C TRP A 226 -10.75 -6.30 24.01
N GLY A 227 -10.38 -7.23 23.12
CA GLY A 227 -10.15 -8.64 23.41
C GLY A 227 -8.90 -8.90 24.25
N PRO A 228 -8.55 -10.18 24.48
CA PRO A 228 -7.29 -10.55 25.12
C PRO A 228 -6.09 -10.05 24.29
N ALA A 229 -4.97 -9.81 24.97
CA ALA A 229 -3.72 -9.51 24.26
C ALA A 229 -3.18 -10.79 23.62
N GLU A 230 -2.80 -10.68 22.34
CA GLU A 230 -2.29 -11.77 21.53
C GLU A 230 -0.91 -11.38 21.00
N PRO A 231 0.11 -12.26 21.09
CA PRO A 231 1.41 -11.99 20.50
C PRO A 231 1.28 -11.94 18.97
N VAL A 232 1.95 -10.98 18.35
CA VAL A 232 2.05 -10.88 16.89
C VAL A 232 3.14 -11.83 16.41
N THR A 233 2.81 -12.68 15.44
CA THR A 233 3.80 -13.56 14.83
C THR A 233 4.78 -12.74 13.98
N ARG A 234 6.07 -13.02 14.12
CA ARG A 234 7.10 -12.37 13.30
C ARG A 234 6.89 -12.71 11.83
N MET A 235 7.11 -11.72 10.96
CA MET A 235 7.16 -11.98 9.52
C MET A 235 8.25 -13.03 9.22
N PRO A 236 7.95 -14.06 8.42
CA PRO A 236 8.96 -15.04 8.01
C PRO A 236 10.15 -14.38 7.30
N GLY A 237 11.30 -15.05 7.31
CA GLY A 237 12.55 -14.52 6.75
C GLY A 237 13.28 -13.50 7.64
N ILE A 238 12.63 -12.93 8.66
CA ILE A 238 13.32 -12.10 9.65
C ILE A 238 14.16 -12.99 10.57
N THR A 239 15.46 -12.72 10.62
CA THR A 239 16.37 -13.43 11.53
C THR A 239 16.04 -13.04 12.98
N SER A 240 15.58 -13.98 13.78
CA SER A 240 15.58 -13.83 15.25
C SER A 240 16.78 -14.54 15.84
N LEU A 241 17.53 -13.80 16.65
CA LEU A 241 18.62 -14.33 17.45
C LEU A 241 18.13 -15.03 18.73
N ILE A 242 16.81 -15.01 19.02
CA ILE A 242 16.23 -15.76 20.16
C ILE A 242 16.17 -17.25 19.85
N ASP A 243 15.87 -17.64 18.61
CA ASP A 243 15.71 -19.06 18.25
C ASP A 243 17.04 -19.82 18.41
N ASP A 244 18.16 -19.11 18.21
CA ASP A 244 19.53 -19.61 18.39
C ASP A 244 20.01 -19.64 19.86
N LEU A 245 19.30 -18.97 20.77
CA LEU A 245 19.79 -18.68 22.12
C LEU A 245 20.01 -19.95 22.96
N ASP A 246 19.15 -20.95 22.80
CA ASP A 246 19.25 -22.20 23.53
C ASP A 246 20.35 -23.12 23.03
N GLU A 247 20.67 -23.05 21.74
CA GLU A 247 21.74 -23.82 21.12
C GLU A 247 23.11 -23.17 21.32
N GLN A 248 23.20 -21.84 21.25
CA GLN A 248 24.49 -21.14 21.16
C GLN A 248 25.01 -20.58 22.49
N ALA A 249 24.14 -20.20 23.43
CA ALA A 249 24.53 -19.47 24.65
C ALA A 249 24.42 -20.32 25.93
N THR A 250 25.41 -21.17 26.19
CA THR A 250 25.51 -21.96 27.44
C THR A 250 26.17 -21.20 28.59
N ASN A 251 26.93 -20.14 28.29
CA ASN A 251 27.65 -19.36 29.28
C ASN A 251 27.70 -17.88 28.92
N TYR A 252 28.09 -17.06 29.90
CA TYR A 252 28.16 -15.61 29.78
C TYR A 252 28.97 -15.09 28.58
N ARG A 253 30.10 -15.73 28.23
CA ARG A 253 30.93 -15.27 27.11
C ARG A 253 30.23 -15.47 25.77
N GLN A 254 29.53 -16.58 25.60
CA GLN A 254 28.72 -16.84 24.41
C GLN A 254 27.54 -15.88 24.34
N LEU A 255 26.89 -15.60 25.47
CA LEU A 255 25.81 -14.62 25.50
C LEU A 255 26.30 -13.20 25.16
N GLN A 256 27.50 -12.79 25.61
CA GLN A 256 28.10 -11.53 25.17
C GLN A 256 28.44 -11.52 23.67
N ALA A 257 28.91 -12.64 23.12
CA ALA A 257 29.15 -12.75 21.68
C ALA A 257 27.85 -12.59 20.89
N LEU A 258 26.75 -13.20 21.37
CA LEU A 258 25.42 -13.00 20.80
C LEU A 258 24.96 -11.54 20.89
N GLY A 259 25.19 -10.87 22.02
CA GLY A 259 24.88 -9.43 22.16
C GLY A 259 25.70 -8.55 21.21
N ALA A 260 26.96 -8.89 20.97
CA ALA A 260 27.80 -8.20 19.99
C ALA A 260 27.34 -8.48 18.55
N GLN A 261 26.87 -9.69 18.25
CA GLN A 261 26.26 -10.02 16.96
C GLN A 261 24.94 -9.27 16.77
N ALA A 262 24.09 -9.22 17.79
CA ALA A 262 22.86 -8.44 17.78
C ALA A 262 23.12 -6.95 17.53
N ALA A 263 24.17 -6.38 18.12
CA ALA A 263 24.58 -5.01 17.83
C ALA A 263 25.09 -4.81 16.38
N GLN A 264 25.69 -5.83 15.76
CA GLN A 264 26.08 -5.80 14.34
C GLN A 264 24.88 -5.99 13.40
N GLN A 265 23.85 -6.69 13.86
CA GLN A 265 22.59 -6.95 13.16
C GLN A 265 21.46 -6.04 13.65
N GLU A 266 21.79 -4.92 14.27
CA GLU A 266 20.79 -4.03 14.87
C GLU A 266 19.76 -3.55 13.84
N GLN A 267 20.23 -3.21 12.64
CA GLN A 267 19.39 -2.76 11.54
C GLN A 267 18.30 -3.77 11.17
N PRO A 268 18.60 -5.00 10.72
CA PRO A 268 17.57 -5.96 10.38
C PRO A 268 16.72 -6.44 11.57
N ILE A 269 17.20 -6.31 12.81
CA ILE A 269 16.41 -6.66 14.02
C ILE A 269 15.40 -5.56 14.36
N LEU A 270 15.83 -4.30 14.40
CA LEU A 270 14.97 -3.17 14.77
C LEU A 270 14.11 -2.72 13.60
N ARG A 271 14.63 -2.84 12.38
CA ARG A 271 14.09 -2.24 11.16
C ARG A 271 14.17 -3.26 10.03
N PRO A 272 13.44 -4.39 10.17
CA PRO A 272 13.40 -5.40 9.13
C PRO A 272 12.97 -4.77 7.81
N GLU A 273 13.56 -5.26 6.73
CA GLU A 273 13.17 -4.87 5.38
C GLU A 273 11.77 -5.40 5.07
N PHE A 274 10.95 -4.57 4.43
CA PHE A 274 9.62 -4.98 4.00
C PHE A 274 9.70 -5.79 2.71
N VAL A 275 8.77 -6.74 2.53
CA VAL A 275 8.69 -7.54 1.30
C VAL A 275 8.43 -6.63 0.10
N ALA A 276 9.11 -6.87 -1.02
CA ALA A 276 8.93 -6.04 -2.20
C ALA A 276 7.46 -6.00 -2.66
N ILE A 277 6.97 -4.79 -2.96
CA ILE A 277 5.62 -4.54 -3.46
C ILE A 277 5.66 -4.48 -4.99
N LEU A 278 4.87 -5.33 -5.64
CA LEU A 278 4.68 -5.31 -7.09
C LEU A 278 3.87 -4.07 -7.48
N GLU A 279 2.68 -3.92 -6.89
CA GLU A 279 1.71 -2.87 -7.21
C GLU A 279 0.96 -2.37 -5.98
N GLY A 280 0.58 -1.10 -6.02
CA GLY A 280 -0.14 -0.41 -4.95
C GLY A 280 0.68 0.70 -4.31
N GLU A 281 0.22 1.16 -3.14
CA GLU A 281 0.93 2.19 -2.39
C GLU A 281 2.24 1.63 -1.84
N PRO A 282 3.38 2.33 -2.01
CA PRO A 282 4.64 1.89 -1.44
C PRO A 282 4.54 1.87 0.08
N TRP A 283 5.23 0.92 0.70
CA TRP A 283 5.33 0.93 2.15
C TRP A 283 6.20 2.11 2.60
N VAL A 284 5.70 2.84 3.59
CA VAL A 284 6.41 3.89 4.34
C VAL A 284 6.24 3.61 5.84
N PRO A 285 7.11 4.10 6.72
CA PRO A 285 6.95 3.93 8.17
C PRO A 285 5.61 4.48 8.67
N PRO A 286 4.97 3.84 9.67
CA PRO A 286 3.70 4.30 10.24
C PRO A 286 3.66 5.78 10.66
N ILE A 287 4.76 6.34 11.17
CA ILE A 287 4.82 7.75 11.58
C ILE A 287 4.71 8.73 10.41
N GLU A 288 5.05 8.30 9.20
CA GLU A 288 4.92 9.10 7.98
C GLU A 288 3.54 8.99 7.34
N VAL A 289 2.73 7.99 7.75
CA VAL A 289 1.39 7.83 7.21
C VAL A 289 0.50 8.92 7.83
N PRO A 290 0.00 9.87 7.02
CA PRO A 290 -0.83 10.94 7.55
C PRO A 290 -2.14 10.36 8.10
N ASN A 291 -2.58 10.87 9.24
CA ASN A 291 -3.85 10.44 9.82
C ASN A 291 -4.99 10.71 8.82
N PRO A 292 -5.91 9.77 8.55
CA PRO A 292 -6.99 9.98 7.59
C PRO A 292 -7.84 11.23 7.83
N SER A 293 -7.96 11.66 9.10
CA SER A 293 -8.64 12.91 9.46
C SER A 293 -7.86 14.13 8.98
N ASP A 294 -6.54 14.15 9.18
CA ASP A 294 -5.65 15.20 8.67
C ASP A 294 -5.66 15.21 7.14
N VAL A 295 -5.63 14.04 6.49
CA VAL A 295 -5.72 13.93 5.02
C VAL A 295 -6.99 14.58 4.49
N SER A 296 -8.14 14.36 5.12
CA SER A 296 -9.40 14.96 4.64
C SER A 296 -9.41 16.48 4.77
N GLU A 297 -8.85 17.02 5.85
CA GLU A 297 -8.74 18.46 6.06
C GLU A 297 -7.77 19.07 5.04
N ILE A 298 -6.57 18.48 4.93
CA ILE A 298 -5.52 18.87 3.99
C ILE A 298 -6.02 18.78 2.54
N GLN A 299 -6.68 17.71 2.12
CA GLN A 299 -7.23 17.57 0.77
C GLN A 299 -8.30 18.62 0.45
N GLY A 300 -9.11 19.01 1.44
CA GLY A 300 -10.09 20.08 1.30
C GLY A 300 -9.41 21.41 0.99
N GLU A 301 -8.33 21.71 1.71
CA GLU A 301 -7.51 22.90 1.52
C GLU A 301 -6.74 22.87 0.20
N ILE A 302 -6.09 21.75 -0.13
CA ILE A 302 -5.40 21.52 -1.40
C ILE A 302 -6.37 21.76 -2.57
N LYS A 303 -7.56 21.14 -2.59
CA LYS A 303 -8.54 21.36 -3.68
C LYS A 303 -8.97 22.81 -3.81
N LEU A 304 -9.07 23.55 -2.69
CA LEU A 304 -9.39 24.98 -2.72
C LEU A 304 -8.23 25.80 -3.31
N LEU A 305 -6.99 25.47 -2.94
CA LEU A 305 -5.78 26.10 -3.43
C LEU A 305 -5.52 25.77 -4.90
N GLU A 306 -5.70 24.53 -5.35
CA GLU A 306 -5.61 24.14 -6.76
C GLU A 306 -6.65 24.86 -7.63
N ARG A 307 -7.90 24.99 -7.16
CA ARG A 307 -8.90 25.79 -7.87
C ARG A 307 -8.48 27.25 -7.95
N ARG A 308 -7.86 27.79 -6.91
CA ARG A 308 -7.31 29.14 -6.88
C ARG A 308 -6.14 29.29 -7.86
N LEU A 309 -5.23 28.32 -7.90
CA LEU A 309 -4.10 28.24 -8.82
C LEU A 309 -4.59 28.21 -10.28
N SER A 310 -5.52 27.30 -10.61
CA SER A 310 -6.15 27.21 -11.93
C SER A 310 -6.88 28.50 -12.37
N MET A 311 -7.47 29.25 -11.43
CA MET A 311 -8.04 30.57 -11.73
C MET A 311 -6.96 31.61 -12.04
N ILE A 312 -5.87 31.62 -11.26
CA ILE A 312 -4.72 32.50 -11.47
C ILE A 312 -4.07 32.22 -12.83
N ASP A 313 -3.83 30.95 -13.18
CA ASP A 313 -3.22 30.57 -14.45
C ASP A 313 -4.08 30.97 -15.65
N ARG A 314 -5.41 30.78 -15.56
CA ARG A 314 -6.34 31.26 -16.62
C ARG A 314 -6.29 32.77 -16.79
N ASP A 315 -6.20 33.53 -15.69
CA ASP A 315 -6.08 34.99 -15.73
C ASP A 315 -4.74 35.43 -16.33
N ILE A 316 -3.64 34.74 -16.00
CA ILE A 316 -2.31 34.96 -16.60
C ILE A 316 -2.39 34.71 -18.11
N GLN A 317 -2.90 33.55 -18.54
CA GLN A 317 -3.03 33.20 -19.95
C GLN A 317 -3.92 34.19 -20.72
N GLN A 318 -5.05 34.62 -20.15
CA GLN A 318 -5.92 35.61 -20.77
C GLN A 318 -5.20 36.95 -20.97
N LYS A 319 -4.42 37.39 -19.99
CA LYS A 319 -3.63 38.63 -20.06
C LYS A 319 -2.46 38.51 -21.03
N GLN A 320 -1.79 37.37 -21.09
CA GLN A 320 -0.74 37.10 -22.07
C GLN A 320 -1.29 37.13 -23.51
N ARG A 321 -2.48 36.54 -23.75
CA ARG A 321 -3.17 36.67 -25.04
C ARG A 321 -3.52 38.12 -25.37
N ALA A 322 -3.98 38.90 -24.40
CA ALA A 322 -4.24 40.32 -24.59
C ALA A 322 -2.97 41.14 -24.89
N LEU A 323 -1.83 40.72 -24.35
CA LEU A 323 -0.51 41.32 -24.57
C LEU A 323 0.05 41.00 -25.98
N ALA A 324 -0.15 39.77 -26.45
CA ALA A 324 0.22 39.33 -27.80
C ALA A 324 -0.57 40.07 -28.90
N GLY A 325 -1.69 40.70 -28.54
CA GLY A 325 -2.59 41.39 -29.45
C GLY A 325 -3.59 40.43 -30.11
N PRO A 326 -4.71 40.96 -30.64
CA PRO A 326 -5.67 40.14 -31.36
C PRO A 326 -5.01 39.54 -32.60
N ASP A 327 -5.06 38.21 -32.72
CA ASP A 327 -4.57 37.51 -33.89
C ASP A 327 -5.22 38.13 -35.15
N PRO A 328 -4.42 38.68 -36.10
CA PRO A 328 -4.95 39.30 -37.31
C PRO A 328 -5.88 38.41 -38.13
N GLN A 329 -5.86 37.09 -37.90
CA GLN A 329 -6.69 36.12 -38.61
C GLN A 329 -8.16 36.07 -38.12
N ASP A 330 -8.45 36.28 -36.84
CA ASP A 330 -9.83 36.23 -36.32
C ASP A 330 -10.68 37.42 -36.82
N ASN A 331 -10.06 38.59 -36.99
CA ASN A 331 -10.70 39.76 -37.57
C ASN A 331 -11.06 39.62 -39.06
N ARG A 332 -10.59 38.58 -39.76
CA ARG A 332 -10.96 38.32 -41.16
C ARG A 332 -12.25 37.52 -41.30
N ARG A 333 -12.58 36.65 -40.34
CA ARG A 333 -13.78 35.79 -40.43
C ARG A 333 -15.08 36.50 -40.06
N GLU A 334 -15.04 37.50 -39.17
CA GLU A 334 -16.23 38.31 -38.85
C GLU A 334 -16.62 39.33 -39.94
N ARG A 335 -15.74 39.63 -40.90
CA ARG A 335 -16.06 40.57 -42.00
C ARG A 335 -16.74 39.93 -43.21
N GLU A 336 -16.83 38.61 -43.28
CA GLU A 336 -17.47 37.92 -44.42
C GLU A 336 -18.88 37.40 -44.13
N SER A 337 -19.39 37.47 -42.89
CA SER A 337 -20.73 36.99 -42.53
C SER A 337 -21.65 38.11 -42.03
N GLY A 338 -22.33 38.77 -42.98
CA GLY A 338 -23.38 39.76 -42.72
C GLY A 338 -23.20 41.00 -43.60
N GLY A 339 -23.83 41.14 -44.76
CA GLY A 339 -25.25 40.91 -45.00
C GLY A 339 -26.01 42.23 -44.95
N GLY A 340 -25.87 43.05 -46.01
CA GLY A 340 -26.86 44.02 -46.50
C GLY A 340 -27.25 45.20 -45.60
N GLY A 341 -26.92 46.43 -46.03
CA GLY A 341 -27.67 47.60 -45.60
C GLY A 341 -26.91 48.92 -45.70
N ASP A 342 -27.22 49.68 -46.75
CA ASP A 342 -27.14 51.15 -46.89
C ASP A 342 -26.40 51.95 -45.79
N ALA A 343 -25.19 52.41 -46.11
CA ALA A 343 -24.61 53.59 -45.45
C ALA A 343 -23.54 54.28 -46.31
N GLU A 344 -23.88 54.53 -47.57
CA GLU A 344 -23.10 55.39 -48.46
C GLU A 344 -23.46 56.86 -48.18
N ARG A 345 -22.91 57.47 -47.10
CA ARG A 345 -22.79 58.94 -46.88
C ARG A 345 -22.29 59.27 -45.47
N ARG A 346 -20.99 59.09 -45.21
CA ARG A 346 -20.25 59.87 -44.17
C ARG A 346 -18.72 59.77 -44.30
N ARG A 347 -18.22 59.64 -45.53
CA ARG A 347 -16.78 59.77 -45.83
C ARG A 347 -16.46 61.23 -46.15
N GLN A 348 -16.18 62.06 -45.15
CA GLN A 348 -15.35 63.29 -45.22
C GLN A 348 -15.47 64.10 -43.91
N ALA A 349 -14.80 63.65 -42.84
CA ALA A 349 -14.32 64.49 -41.72
C ALA A 349 -13.76 63.58 -40.60
N ALA A 350 -12.59 62.96 -40.80
CA ALA A 350 -11.79 62.34 -39.75
C ALA A 350 -10.43 61.92 -40.34
N ARG A 351 -9.60 62.91 -40.63
CA ARG A 351 -8.24 62.72 -41.14
C ARG A 351 -7.40 63.84 -40.54
N ASP A 352 -7.02 63.68 -39.28
CA ASP A 352 -5.88 64.34 -38.61
C ASP A 352 -5.82 64.05 -37.09
N ASP A 353 -6.12 62.82 -36.66
CA ASP A 353 -5.97 62.45 -35.23
C ASP A 353 -5.37 61.05 -35.06
N ARG A 354 -4.19 60.86 -35.67
CA ARG A 354 -3.46 59.57 -35.70
C ARG A 354 -2.18 59.58 -34.85
N GLY A 355 -2.02 60.59 -33.98
CA GLY A 355 -0.83 60.79 -33.15
C GLY A 355 -1.00 60.45 -31.67
N GLU A 356 -2.23 60.39 -31.15
CA GLU A 356 -2.50 60.17 -29.71
C GLU A 356 -2.78 58.72 -29.31
N ASP A 357 -2.94 57.80 -30.28
CA ASP A 357 -3.37 56.41 -30.02
C ASP A 357 -2.22 55.49 -29.56
N ASN A 358 -0.98 55.75 -30.00
CA ASN A 358 0.18 54.92 -29.62
C ASN A 358 0.50 55.01 -28.12
N ASN A 359 0.35 56.20 -27.52
CA ASN A 359 0.63 56.40 -26.10
C ASN A 359 -0.37 55.66 -25.19
N GLN A 360 -1.62 55.46 -25.66
CA GLN A 360 -2.62 54.69 -24.92
C GLN A 360 -2.35 53.18 -24.98
N GLN A 361 -1.81 52.69 -26.10
CA GLN A 361 -1.43 51.29 -26.25
C GLN A 361 -0.25 50.93 -25.34
N ASP A 362 0.77 51.79 -25.26
CA ASP A 362 1.94 51.57 -24.39
C ASP A 362 1.53 51.54 -22.91
N VAL A 363 0.67 52.47 -22.47
CA VAL A 363 0.15 52.50 -21.10
C VAL A 363 -0.70 51.26 -20.79
N ARG A 364 -1.53 50.81 -21.74
CA ARG A 364 -2.34 49.58 -21.58
C ARG A 364 -1.45 48.35 -21.48
N ARG A 365 -0.40 48.27 -22.30
CA ARG A 365 0.58 47.19 -22.28
C ARG A 365 1.30 47.10 -20.94
N GLN A 366 1.83 48.22 -20.45
CA GLN A 366 2.50 48.29 -19.15
C GLN A 366 1.57 47.89 -17.98
N ASN A 367 0.29 48.27 -18.05
CA ASN A 367 -0.69 47.88 -17.05
C ASN A 367 -0.98 46.37 -17.07
N ILE A 368 -1.03 45.74 -18.25
CA ILE A 368 -1.21 44.28 -18.39
C ILE A 368 0.02 43.54 -17.85
N GLU A 369 1.23 43.98 -18.22
CA GLU A 369 2.49 43.39 -17.73
C GLU A 369 2.58 43.47 -16.20
N LYS A 370 2.22 44.61 -15.60
CA LYS A 370 2.15 44.75 -14.14
C LYS A 370 1.13 43.81 -13.49
N GLN A 371 -0.01 43.57 -14.16
CA GLN A 371 -1.02 42.63 -13.67
C GLN A 371 -0.57 41.17 -13.77
N ILE A 372 0.17 40.81 -14.82
CA ILE A 372 0.77 39.47 -14.96
C ILE A 372 1.75 39.23 -13.82
N ALA A 373 2.68 40.17 -13.57
CA ALA A 373 3.66 40.04 -12.49
C ALA A 373 2.98 39.88 -11.10
N GLN A 374 1.87 40.58 -10.84
CA GLN A 374 1.10 40.43 -9.60
C GLN A 374 0.36 39.08 -9.50
N LEU A 375 -0.02 38.49 -10.63
CA LEU A 375 -0.64 37.16 -10.64
C LEU A 375 0.42 36.08 -10.47
N GLU A 376 1.61 36.24 -11.05
CA GLU A 376 2.75 35.34 -10.85
C GLU A 376 3.19 35.31 -9.39
N GLU A 377 3.30 36.46 -8.72
CA GLU A 377 3.58 36.53 -7.27
C GLU A 377 2.51 35.81 -6.43
N ARG A 378 1.23 35.92 -6.83
CA ARG A 378 0.14 35.19 -6.17
C ARG A 378 0.16 33.69 -6.46
N ARG A 379 0.61 33.31 -7.66
CA ARG A 379 0.78 31.92 -8.09
C ARG A 379 1.83 31.26 -7.20
N GLU A 380 3.00 31.88 -7.08
CA GLU A 380 4.10 31.42 -6.23
C GLU A 380 3.66 31.29 -4.75
N GLY A 381 2.94 32.27 -4.20
CA GLY A 381 2.43 32.16 -2.82
C GLY A 381 1.41 31.03 -2.62
N VAL A 382 0.58 30.71 -3.63
CA VAL A 382 -0.34 29.57 -3.56
C VAL A 382 0.42 28.24 -3.71
N GLU A 383 1.47 28.20 -4.54
CA GLU A 383 2.35 27.03 -4.66
C GLU A 383 3.12 26.77 -3.36
N GLU A 384 3.59 27.82 -2.66
CA GLU A 384 4.23 27.68 -1.35
C GLU A 384 3.24 27.19 -0.28
N GLU A 385 2.03 27.77 -0.20
CA GLU A 385 0.95 27.27 0.67
C GLU A 385 0.61 25.79 0.38
N LEU A 386 0.60 25.39 -0.89
CA LEU A 386 0.42 24.00 -1.29
C LEU A 386 1.58 23.12 -0.79
N LYS A 387 2.83 23.53 -1.00
CA LYS A 387 4.02 22.80 -0.53
C LYS A 387 4.04 22.65 1.00
N GLU A 388 3.63 23.67 1.75
CA GLU A 388 3.49 23.58 3.22
C GLU A 388 2.45 22.55 3.67
N LEU A 389 1.39 22.35 2.88
CA LEU A 389 0.38 21.32 3.11
C LEU A 389 0.79 19.92 2.62
N GLY A 390 2.05 19.75 2.22
CA GLY A 390 2.56 18.48 1.70
C GLY A 390 2.14 18.20 0.25
N TRP A 391 1.54 19.16 -0.46
CA TRP A 391 1.32 19.04 -1.89
C TRP A 391 2.68 19.20 -2.59
N GLN A 392 3.16 18.10 -3.17
CA GLN A 392 4.31 18.14 -4.05
C GLN A 392 3.82 18.21 -5.50
N PRO A 393 4.39 19.10 -6.34
CA PRO A 393 4.11 19.09 -7.78
C PRO A 393 4.38 17.69 -8.34
N GLU A 394 3.55 17.20 -9.25
CA GLU A 394 3.70 15.84 -9.84
C GLU A 394 5.11 15.60 -10.43
N GLU A 395 5.80 16.64 -10.89
CA GLU A 395 7.18 16.56 -11.41
C GLU A 395 8.26 16.40 -10.33
N GLU A 396 7.97 16.82 -9.09
CA GLU A 396 8.85 16.69 -7.91
C GLU A 396 8.46 15.50 -7.02
N GLN A 397 7.29 14.88 -7.23
CA GLN A 397 6.97 13.56 -6.72
C GLN A 397 7.81 12.52 -7.47
N SER A 398 9.14 12.57 -7.34
CA SER A 398 9.89 11.36 -7.52
C SER A 398 9.27 10.35 -6.55
N LEU A 399 8.85 9.21 -7.08
CA LEU A 399 8.61 8.02 -6.27
C LEU A 399 9.97 7.51 -5.76
N ASP A 400 10.84 8.40 -5.29
CA ASP A 400 12.01 8.07 -4.50
C ASP A 400 11.40 7.44 -3.25
N GLY A 401 11.24 6.12 -3.33
CA GLY A 401 10.64 5.33 -2.28
C GLY A 401 11.32 5.63 -0.97
N PHE A 402 10.58 5.42 0.12
CA PHE A 402 11.08 5.44 1.49
C PHE A 402 12.61 5.39 1.60
N ASP A 403 13.24 6.53 1.92
CA ASP A 403 14.68 6.60 2.06
C ASP A 403 15.08 5.97 3.39
N ARG A 404 15.40 4.67 3.34
CA ARG A 404 15.84 3.92 4.52
C ARG A 404 17.10 4.52 5.15
N ASP A 405 17.92 5.23 4.38
CA ASP A 405 19.14 5.83 4.90
C ASP A 405 18.84 6.99 5.86
N GLU A 406 17.70 7.68 5.73
CA GLU A 406 17.25 8.70 6.68
C GLU A 406 17.04 8.13 8.09
N TYR A 407 16.56 6.89 8.17
CA TYR A 407 16.35 6.21 9.44
C TYR A 407 17.62 5.54 9.95
N THR A 408 18.62 5.31 9.09
CA THR A 408 19.87 4.64 9.45
C THR A 408 20.66 5.50 10.43
N ARG A 409 20.89 4.98 11.65
CA ARG A 409 21.61 5.72 12.68
C ARG A 409 23.09 5.81 12.31
N GLU A 410 23.65 7.01 12.42
CA GLU A 410 25.09 7.21 12.39
C GLU A 410 25.74 6.91 13.76
N ASP A 411 25.03 7.16 14.86
CA ASP A 411 25.55 7.02 16.23
C ASP A 411 25.51 5.57 16.75
N PRO A 412 26.25 5.22 17.82
CA PRO A 412 26.07 3.96 18.56
C PRO A 412 24.75 3.90 19.36
N LEU A 413 24.19 2.70 19.56
CA LEU A 413 22.88 2.48 20.19
C LEU A 413 22.70 3.26 21.51
N LEU A 414 23.71 3.20 22.38
CA LEU A 414 23.67 3.79 23.73
C LEU A 414 23.91 5.31 23.76
N GLU A 415 24.15 5.92 22.61
CA GLU A 415 24.40 7.36 22.46
C GLU A 415 23.23 8.08 21.76
N SER A 416 22.33 7.34 21.12
CA SER A 416 21.16 7.90 20.47
C SER A 416 20.05 8.27 21.45
N GLU A 417 19.54 9.49 21.33
CA GLU A 417 18.39 9.97 22.11
C GLU A 417 17.08 9.35 21.64
N GLU A 418 17.01 8.98 20.36
CA GLU A 418 15.83 8.39 19.73
C GLU A 418 16.26 7.29 18.76
N VAL A 419 15.67 6.11 18.94
CA VAL A 419 15.93 4.94 18.11
C VAL A 419 14.59 4.40 17.64
N HIS A 420 14.35 4.49 16.33
CA HIS A 420 13.16 3.96 15.68
C HIS A 420 13.30 2.46 15.43
N PHE A 421 12.20 1.74 15.63
CA PHE A 421 12.06 0.35 15.26
C PHE A 421 10.64 0.05 14.80
N TRP A 422 10.47 -0.97 13.96
CA TRP A 422 9.16 -1.38 13.45
C TRP A 422 9.06 -2.88 13.23
N THR A 423 7.82 -3.36 13.11
CA THR A 423 7.49 -4.73 12.70
C THR A 423 6.23 -4.73 11.82
N HIS A 424 5.92 -5.90 11.24
CA HIS A 424 4.80 -6.08 10.31
C HIS A 424 3.92 -7.24 10.78
N ASP A 425 2.62 -6.97 10.92
CA ASP A 425 1.58 -7.93 11.27
C ASP A 425 0.78 -8.29 10.01
N PHE A 426 1.07 -9.46 9.45
CA PHE A 426 0.37 -10.03 8.29
C PHE A 426 -0.83 -10.90 8.67
N ASP A 427 -1.01 -11.22 9.95
CA ASP A 427 -2.10 -12.08 10.43
C ASP A 427 -3.34 -11.25 10.78
N VAL A 428 -3.61 -10.20 10.02
CA VAL A 428 -4.71 -9.27 10.29
C VAL A 428 -5.95 -9.65 9.48
N GLU A 429 -7.12 -9.52 10.10
CA GLU A 429 -8.38 -9.78 9.41
C GLU A 429 -8.93 -8.50 8.75
N PRO A 430 -9.30 -8.54 7.46
CA PRO A 430 -9.99 -7.44 6.79
C PRO A 430 -11.21 -6.96 7.60
N GLY A 431 -11.33 -5.64 7.76
CA GLY A 431 -12.44 -5.02 8.48
C GLY A 431 -12.34 -5.05 10.01
N ALA A 432 -11.29 -5.65 10.58
CA ALA A 432 -11.06 -5.62 12.02
C ALA A 432 -10.32 -4.34 12.45
N THR A 433 -10.55 -3.94 13.70
CA THR A 433 -9.82 -2.85 14.35
C THR A 433 -8.88 -3.42 15.39
N TYR A 434 -7.62 -3.01 15.36
CA TYR A 434 -6.58 -3.45 16.29
C TYR A 434 -5.98 -2.27 17.05
N ARG A 435 -5.27 -2.57 18.15
CA ARG A 435 -4.30 -1.68 18.78
C ARG A 435 -3.09 -2.50 19.23
N TYR A 436 -1.93 -1.86 19.28
CA TYR A 436 -0.65 -2.55 19.51
C TYR A 436 0.10 -2.00 20.72
N ARG A 437 0.97 -2.81 21.28
CA ARG A 437 2.01 -2.41 22.24
C ARG A 437 3.28 -3.20 21.98
N THR A 438 4.42 -2.64 22.35
CA THR A 438 5.73 -3.18 22.01
C THR A 438 6.61 -3.27 23.25
N ARG A 439 7.60 -4.17 23.21
CA ARG A 439 8.70 -4.20 24.17
C ARG A 439 9.97 -4.73 23.51
N LEU A 440 11.11 -4.41 24.10
CA LEU A 440 12.41 -4.78 23.58
C LEU A 440 13.02 -5.89 24.43
N VAL A 441 13.72 -6.81 23.77
CA VAL A 441 14.38 -7.95 24.40
C VAL A 441 15.89 -7.78 24.28
N TYR A 442 16.57 -7.85 25.42
CA TYR A 442 18.01 -7.60 25.53
C TYR A 442 18.74 -8.85 26.03
N VAL A 443 20.01 -8.95 25.67
CA VAL A 443 20.95 -9.83 26.38
C VAL A 443 21.01 -9.43 27.86
N ASN A 444 20.89 -10.41 28.75
CA ASN A 444 21.06 -10.16 30.17
C ASN A 444 22.54 -10.06 30.59
N PRO A 445 23.04 -8.88 31.02
CA PRO A 445 24.42 -8.74 31.45
C PRO A 445 24.74 -9.46 32.77
N LEU A 446 23.72 -9.86 33.54
CA LEU A 446 23.87 -10.58 34.82
C LEU A 446 23.98 -12.10 34.65
N PHE A 447 23.70 -12.63 33.46
CA PHE A 447 23.64 -14.08 33.22
C PHE A 447 24.95 -14.77 33.63
N GLY A 448 24.84 -15.86 34.39
CA GLY A 448 25.99 -16.66 34.80
C GLY A 448 26.92 -16.00 35.83
N ARG A 449 26.53 -14.87 36.43
CA ARG A 449 27.32 -14.12 37.42
C ARG A 449 26.87 -14.33 38.86
N LYS A 450 26.06 -15.35 39.12
CA LYS A 450 25.43 -15.67 40.42
C LYS A 450 26.40 -15.63 41.63
N SER A 451 27.65 -16.07 41.46
CA SER A 451 28.67 -16.05 42.53
C SER A 451 29.07 -14.65 43.01
N SER A 452 28.90 -13.65 42.14
CA SER A 452 29.29 -12.25 42.38
C SER A 452 28.12 -11.36 42.78
N LEU A 453 26.88 -11.90 42.76
CA LEU A 453 25.64 -11.16 42.98
C LEU A 453 25.02 -11.49 44.33
N ASP A 454 24.22 -10.54 44.83
CA ASP A 454 23.32 -10.78 45.96
C ASP A 454 22.24 -11.81 45.62
N GLU A 455 21.71 -12.51 46.64
CA GLU A 455 20.69 -13.56 46.49
C GLU A 455 19.41 -13.04 45.82
N SER A 456 19.07 -11.77 46.00
CA SER A 456 17.93 -11.12 45.34
C SER A 456 18.03 -11.07 43.81
N LEU A 457 19.24 -11.11 43.24
CA LEU A 457 19.47 -11.06 41.79
C LEU A 457 19.74 -12.44 41.18
N HIS A 458 19.70 -13.51 41.98
CA HIS A 458 20.05 -14.85 41.50
C HIS A 458 19.08 -15.36 40.43
N GLU A 459 17.80 -15.05 40.55
CA GLU A 459 16.79 -15.41 39.53
C GLU A 459 17.08 -14.71 38.21
N LEU A 460 17.38 -13.40 38.26
CA LEU A 460 17.76 -12.65 37.06
C LEU A 460 19.05 -13.20 36.46
N ALA A 461 20.05 -13.57 37.27
CA ALA A 461 21.31 -14.15 36.81
C ALA A 461 21.17 -15.55 36.17
N ASP A 462 20.06 -16.24 36.42
CA ASP A 462 19.73 -17.52 35.79
C ASP A 462 19.02 -17.32 34.41
N SER A 463 18.50 -16.12 34.14
CA SER A 463 17.88 -15.77 32.85
C SER A 463 18.92 -15.28 31.83
N LYS A 464 18.84 -15.76 30.59
CA LYS A 464 19.68 -15.29 29.47
C LYS A 464 19.23 -13.94 28.93
N LEU A 465 17.96 -13.58 29.10
CA LEU A 465 17.34 -12.40 28.52
C LEU A 465 16.74 -11.49 29.60
N VAL A 466 16.70 -10.19 29.32
CA VAL A 466 15.90 -9.21 30.05
C VAL A 466 14.96 -8.53 29.06
N ARG A 467 13.71 -8.37 29.45
CA ARG A 467 12.69 -7.67 28.65
C ARG A 467 12.41 -6.32 29.28
N SER A 468 12.18 -5.30 28.47
CA SER A 468 11.62 -4.05 28.97
C SER A 468 10.19 -4.28 29.45
N ASP A 469 9.68 -3.33 30.23
CA ASP A 469 8.25 -3.21 30.39
C ASP A 469 7.58 -2.97 29.02
N TRP A 470 6.32 -3.38 28.91
CA TRP A 470 5.50 -3.06 27.76
C TRP A 470 5.30 -1.56 27.64
N SER A 471 5.33 -1.04 26.41
CA SER A 471 4.86 0.30 26.13
C SER A 471 3.37 0.45 26.44
N GLN A 472 2.90 1.69 26.46
CA GLN A 472 1.46 1.95 26.46
C GLN A 472 0.86 1.44 25.15
N TRP A 473 -0.43 1.10 25.18
CA TRP A 473 -1.15 0.81 23.94
C TRP A 473 -1.17 2.04 23.04
N GLY A 474 -0.86 1.84 21.76
CA GLY A 474 -1.00 2.85 20.72
C GLY A 474 -2.46 3.13 20.36
N ASP A 475 -2.64 4.01 19.39
CA ASP A 475 -3.95 4.30 18.81
C ASP A 475 -4.52 3.09 18.05
N SER A 476 -5.84 3.10 17.84
CA SER A 476 -6.48 2.02 17.09
C SER A 476 -6.26 2.20 15.59
N VAL A 477 -5.99 1.10 14.91
CA VAL A 477 -5.86 1.04 13.45
C VAL A 477 -6.94 0.14 12.87
N ASP A 478 -7.63 0.63 11.85
CA ASP A 478 -8.65 -0.10 11.11
C ASP A 478 -8.02 -0.78 9.90
N VAL A 479 -8.22 -2.09 9.75
CA VAL A 479 -7.78 -2.85 8.58
C VAL A 479 -8.86 -2.76 7.53
N SER A 480 -8.48 -2.33 6.31
CA SER A 480 -9.44 -2.18 5.22
C SER A 480 -10.15 -3.50 4.91
N TRP A 481 -11.46 -3.44 4.63
CA TRP A 481 -12.22 -4.55 4.05
C TRP A 481 -11.68 -4.92 2.67
N ASP A 482 -12.07 -6.08 2.13
CA ASP A 482 -11.72 -6.47 0.75
C ASP A 482 -12.58 -5.77 -0.30
N GLU A 483 -13.79 -5.40 0.11
CA GLU A 483 -14.80 -4.80 -0.74
C GLU A 483 -15.51 -3.66 -0.01
N TYR A 484 -15.86 -2.63 -0.77
CA TYR A 484 -16.66 -1.52 -0.27
C TYR A 484 -17.79 -1.20 -1.23
N PHE A 485 -18.81 -0.51 -0.72
CA PHE A 485 -19.78 0.15 -1.57
C PHE A 485 -20.18 1.51 -0.99
N PHE A 486 -20.44 2.44 -1.89
CA PHE A 486 -20.84 3.80 -1.57
C PHE A 486 -22.03 4.17 -2.44
N LEU A 487 -23.08 4.74 -1.83
CA LEU A 487 -24.19 5.28 -2.59
C LEU A 487 -23.77 6.61 -3.20
N THR A 488 -24.03 6.78 -4.49
CA THR A 488 -23.76 8.03 -5.24
C THR A 488 -25.05 8.71 -5.69
N GLY A 489 -26.19 8.05 -5.54
CA GLY A 489 -27.48 8.60 -5.92
C GLY A 489 -28.64 7.82 -5.32
N ALA A 490 -29.74 8.53 -5.07
CA ALA A 490 -30.99 7.96 -4.59
C ALA A 490 -32.17 8.79 -5.12
N SER A 491 -33.20 8.11 -5.62
CA SER A 491 -34.42 8.70 -6.20
C SER A 491 -35.65 7.92 -5.75
N PRO A 492 -36.72 8.58 -5.27
CA PRO A 492 -37.92 7.91 -4.74
C PRO A 492 -38.86 7.41 -5.84
N GLY A 493 -38.55 7.66 -7.12
CA GLY A 493 -39.48 7.48 -8.23
C GLY A 493 -40.53 8.60 -8.28
N ASN A 494 -40.36 9.58 -9.17
CA ASN A 494 -41.21 10.78 -9.22
C ASN A 494 -42.52 10.62 -10.02
N SER A 495 -42.90 9.40 -10.41
CA SER A 495 -44.13 9.16 -11.18
C SER A 495 -44.73 7.80 -10.88
N ALA A 496 -46.02 7.61 -11.22
CA ALA A 496 -46.69 6.31 -11.13
C ALA A 496 -46.02 5.20 -11.98
N ILE A 497 -45.01 5.54 -12.79
CA ILE A 497 -44.27 4.64 -13.69
C ILE A 497 -42.81 4.45 -13.23
N ALA A 498 -42.21 5.44 -12.56
CA ALA A 498 -40.83 5.37 -12.12
C ALA A 498 -40.77 4.73 -10.73
N THR A 499 -40.10 3.59 -10.64
CA THR A 499 -39.74 2.91 -9.39
C THR A 499 -38.72 3.73 -8.61
N ALA A 500 -38.70 3.54 -7.29
CA ALA A 500 -37.59 4.01 -6.47
C ALA A 500 -36.29 3.35 -6.95
N SER A 501 -35.19 4.10 -6.98
CA SER A 501 -33.90 3.60 -7.44
C SER A 501 -32.74 4.27 -6.71
N ALA A 502 -31.63 3.57 -6.62
CA ALA A 502 -30.36 4.10 -6.12
C ALA A 502 -29.23 3.80 -7.11
N THR A 503 -28.16 4.58 -7.07
CA THR A 503 -26.89 4.25 -7.74
C THR A 503 -25.82 4.04 -6.69
N ALA A 504 -25.00 3.02 -6.88
CA ALA A 504 -23.90 2.67 -6.00
C ALA A 504 -22.62 2.47 -6.81
N GLU A 505 -21.50 2.86 -6.23
CA GLU A 505 -20.17 2.45 -6.68
C GLU A 505 -19.72 1.30 -5.78
N LEU A 506 -19.34 0.19 -6.39
CA LEU A 506 -18.79 -0.98 -5.72
C LEU A 506 -17.29 -1.01 -5.97
N TYR A 507 -16.54 -1.35 -4.94
CA TYR A 507 -15.10 -1.39 -4.96
C TYR A 507 -14.60 -2.73 -4.48
N ARG A 508 -13.57 -3.27 -5.14
CA ARG A 508 -12.83 -4.46 -4.73
C ARG A 508 -11.35 -4.21 -4.87
N PHE A 509 -10.56 -4.51 -3.85
CA PHE A 509 -9.11 -4.39 -3.98
C PHE A 509 -8.59 -5.54 -4.85
N TYR A 510 -7.87 -5.21 -5.92
CA TYR A 510 -7.35 -6.20 -6.84
C TYR A 510 -6.12 -5.71 -7.61
N TYR A 511 -5.04 -6.48 -7.56
CA TYR A 511 -3.76 -6.19 -8.19
C TYR A 511 -3.18 -4.82 -7.75
N GLY A 512 -3.23 -4.56 -6.44
CA GLY A 512 -2.57 -3.41 -5.81
C GLY A 512 -3.40 -2.13 -5.78
N TYR A 513 -4.54 -2.10 -6.48
CA TYR A 513 -5.41 -0.95 -6.56
C TYR A 513 -6.86 -1.32 -6.22
N TRP A 514 -7.61 -0.34 -5.74
CA TRP A 514 -9.06 -0.46 -5.70
C TRP A 514 -9.59 -0.51 -7.13
N ARG A 515 -10.48 -1.44 -7.44
CA ARG A 515 -11.19 -1.49 -8.72
C ARG A 515 -12.63 -1.10 -8.50
N LYS A 516 -13.25 -0.40 -9.45
CA LYS A 516 -14.60 0.12 -9.27
C LYS A 516 -15.54 -0.29 -10.40
N SER A 517 -16.81 -0.44 -10.05
CA SER A 517 -17.92 -0.52 -11.00
C SER A 517 -19.13 0.22 -10.45
N GLN A 518 -19.97 0.74 -11.34
CA GLN A 518 -21.17 1.47 -10.96
C GLN A 518 -22.42 0.64 -11.29
N VAL A 519 -23.32 0.53 -10.33
CA VAL A 519 -24.57 -0.22 -10.49
C VAL A 519 -25.79 0.67 -10.19
N ALA A 520 -26.83 0.52 -11.00
CA ALA A 520 -28.16 1.06 -10.73
C ALA A 520 -29.02 -0.03 -10.09
N LEU A 521 -29.63 0.27 -8.95
CA LEU A 521 -30.33 -0.67 -8.09
C LEU A 521 -31.79 -0.25 -7.92
N GLU A 522 -32.69 -1.23 -7.97
CA GLU A 522 -34.09 -1.12 -7.55
C GLU A 522 -34.31 -1.86 -6.20
N PRO A 523 -35.36 -1.50 -5.43
CA PRO A 523 -35.75 -2.26 -4.25
C PRO A 523 -35.90 -3.76 -4.51
N GLY A 524 -35.07 -4.57 -3.84
CA GLY A 524 -34.96 -6.01 -4.02
C GLY A 524 -33.63 -6.46 -4.62
N ASP A 525 -32.90 -5.55 -5.27
CA ASP A 525 -31.63 -5.88 -5.94
C ASP A 525 -30.48 -6.09 -4.95
N ARG A 526 -29.54 -6.94 -5.37
CA ARG A 526 -28.25 -7.15 -4.70
C ARG A 526 -27.23 -6.15 -5.22
N PHE A 527 -26.31 -5.77 -4.35
CA PHE A 527 -25.13 -5.01 -4.73
C PHE A 527 -24.13 -5.97 -5.40
N ILE A 528 -24.30 -6.18 -6.70
CA ILE A 528 -23.41 -6.98 -7.54
C ILE A 528 -23.11 -6.22 -8.83
N ALA A 529 -21.86 -6.25 -9.27
CA ALA A 529 -21.44 -5.67 -10.53
C ALA A 529 -20.24 -6.43 -11.12
N GLU A 530 -19.98 -6.19 -12.40
CA GLU A 530 -18.75 -6.62 -13.08
C GLU A 530 -17.84 -5.40 -13.21
N ILE A 531 -16.58 -5.59 -12.86
CA ILE A 531 -15.50 -4.61 -12.93
C ILE A 531 -14.66 -4.95 -14.16
N GLU A 532 -14.47 -3.97 -15.03
CA GLU A 532 -13.50 -4.06 -16.11
C GLU A 532 -12.08 -3.86 -15.54
N LEU A 533 -11.19 -4.80 -15.84
CA LEU A 533 -9.78 -4.77 -15.45
C LEU A 533 -8.92 -4.29 -16.61
N PRO A 534 -7.82 -3.56 -16.35
CA PRO A 534 -6.84 -3.22 -17.38
C PRO A 534 -6.31 -4.47 -18.09
N GLU A 535 -6.03 -4.34 -19.37
CA GLU A 535 -5.39 -5.39 -20.15
C GLU A 535 -3.96 -5.67 -19.66
N GLY A 536 -3.50 -6.90 -19.86
CA GLY A 536 -2.11 -7.29 -19.56
C GLY A 536 -1.82 -7.59 -18.09
N LEU A 537 -2.77 -7.43 -17.18
CA LEU A 537 -2.59 -7.93 -15.81
C LEU A 537 -2.38 -9.44 -15.85
N GLN A 538 -1.32 -9.92 -15.19
CA GLN A 538 -0.89 -11.32 -15.30
C GLN A 538 -0.44 -11.90 -13.97
N ARG A 539 -0.52 -13.22 -13.89
CA ARG A 539 0.15 -14.04 -12.88
C ARG A 539 1.60 -14.26 -13.31
N TRP A 540 2.45 -14.54 -12.33
CA TRP A 540 3.88 -14.75 -12.55
C TRP A 540 4.28 -16.17 -12.19
N ASN A 541 4.92 -16.87 -13.12
CA ASN A 541 5.63 -18.11 -12.84
C ASN A 541 7.00 -17.78 -12.24
N VAL A 542 7.16 -17.99 -10.93
CA VAL A 542 8.41 -17.70 -10.20
C VAL A 542 9.58 -18.62 -10.61
N GLU A 543 9.32 -19.71 -11.34
CA GLU A 543 10.36 -20.60 -11.88
C GLU A 543 11.02 -20.04 -13.16
N GLU A 544 10.40 -19.04 -13.80
CA GLU A 544 10.88 -18.42 -15.04
C GLU A 544 11.28 -16.96 -14.80
N PRO A 545 12.23 -16.37 -15.55
CA PRO A 545 12.57 -14.96 -15.42
C PRO A 545 11.37 -14.05 -15.74
N ALA A 546 11.13 -13.04 -14.90
CA ALA A 546 9.99 -12.13 -15.08
C ALA A 546 9.99 -11.43 -16.45
N GLU A 547 11.15 -10.99 -16.93
CA GLU A 547 11.28 -10.31 -18.23
C GLU A 547 10.86 -11.18 -19.43
N GLU A 548 10.99 -12.51 -19.32
CA GLU A 548 10.71 -13.43 -20.42
C GLU A 548 9.21 -13.72 -20.57
N GLN A 549 8.42 -13.56 -19.51
CA GLN A 549 6.97 -13.79 -19.49
C GLN A 549 6.15 -12.49 -19.41
N ALA A 550 6.79 -11.33 -19.43
CA ALA A 550 6.11 -10.05 -19.32
C ALA A 550 5.26 -9.76 -20.55
N TRP A 551 3.96 -9.54 -20.35
CA TRP A 551 3.07 -9.02 -21.38
C TRP A 551 3.54 -7.67 -21.89
N LYS A 552 3.49 -7.49 -23.21
CA LYS A 552 3.84 -6.22 -23.87
C LYS A 552 2.58 -5.57 -24.42
N PRO A 553 2.29 -4.30 -24.10
CA PRO A 553 1.18 -3.61 -24.72
C PRO A 553 1.39 -3.52 -26.23
N ALA A 554 0.28 -3.51 -26.98
CA ALA A 554 0.34 -3.24 -28.41
C ALA A 554 0.98 -1.86 -28.65
N GLU A 555 1.96 -1.80 -29.54
CA GLU A 555 2.57 -0.53 -29.93
C GLU A 555 1.70 0.14 -30.98
N GLN A 556 1.34 1.41 -30.82
CA GLN A 556 0.64 2.16 -31.87
C GLN A 556 1.65 2.79 -32.83
N ASP A 557 1.42 2.60 -34.13
CA ASP A 557 2.18 3.32 -35.15
C ASP A 557 1.82 4.82 -35.19
N ALA A 558 2.53 5.59 -36.01
CA ALA A 558 2.28 7.03 -36.14
C ALA A 558 0.88 7.38 -36.71
N GLU A 559 0.17 6.39 -37.26
CA GLU A 559 -1.19 6.52 -37.78
C GLU A 559 -2.24 6.08 -36.75
N GLY A 560 -1.81 5.62 -35.56
CA GLY A 560 -2.67 5.12 -34.48
C GLY A 560 -3.17 3.69 -34.71
N ASN A 561 -2.54 2.93 -35.61
CA ASN A 561 -2.86 1.52 -35.79
C ASN A 561 -2.03 0.68 -34.81
N ASP A 562 -2.68 -0.29 -34.18
CA ASP A 562 -2.00 -1.24 -33.31
C ASP A 562 -1.07 -2.15 -34.15
N LEU A 563 0.22 -2.14 -33.83
CA LEU A 563 1.22 -3.05 -34.34
C LEU A 563 1.15 -4.34 -33.55
N GLU A 564 1.12 -5.48 -34.26
CA GLU A 564 1.25 -6.79 -33.64
C GLU A 564 2.62 -6.91 -32.97
N VAL A 565 2.65 -6.86 -31.65
CA VAL A 565 3.83 -7.15 -30.83
C VAL A 565 3.86 -8.65 -30.56
N GLU A 566 4.97 -9.32 -30.90
CA GLU A 566 5.16 -10.73 -30.60
C GLU A 566 5.22 -10.93 -29.08
N GLN A 567 4.16 -11.51 -28.51
CA GLN A 567 4.10 -11.91 -27.11
C GLN A 567 4.98 -13.14 -26.88
N ALA A 568 5.48 -13.32 -25.66
CA ALA A 568 6.18 -14.55 -25.32
C ALA A 568 5.21 -15.75 -25.34
N GLU A 569 5.73 -16.92 -25.68
CA GLU A 569 4.96 -18.16 -25.76
C GLU A 569 4.36 -18.49 -24.38
N GLY A 570 3.03 -18.66 -24.31
CA GLY A 570 2.32 -19.02 -23.07
C GLY A 570 1.87 -17.84 -22.19
N VAL A 571 2.20 -16.59 -22.54
CA VAL A 571 1.74 -15.40 -21.77
C VAL A 571 0.22 -15.32 -21.68
N GLU A 572 -0.50 -15.75 -22.72
CA GLU A 572 -1.96 -15.78 -22.75
C GLU A 572 -2.57 -16.63 -21.60
N ASP A 573 -1.88 -17.69 -21.16
CA ASP A 573 -2.34 -18.54 -20.04
C ASP A 573 -2.07 -17.90 -18.66
N LEU A 574 -1.18 -16.91 -18.62
CA LEU A 574 -0.82 -16.16 -17.42
C LEU A 574 -1.68 -14.91 -17.24
N LEU A 575 -2.31 -14.40 -18.29
CA LEU A 575 -3.21 -13.26 -18.22
C LEU A 575 -4.37 -13.52 -17.27
N LEU A 576 -4.67 -12.52 -16.46
CA LEU A 576 -5.85 -12.47 -15.61
C LEU A 576 -7.10 -12.14 -16.47
N PRO A 577 -8.30 -12.50 -16.01
CA PRO A 577 -9.52 -12.13 -16.73
C PRO A 577 -9.66 -10.62 -16.82
N GLU A 578 -10.25 -10.13 -17.91
CA GLU A 578 -10.58 -8.71 -18.11
C GLU A 578 -11.80 -8.25 -17.30
N GLU A 579 -12.56 -9.19 -16.73
CA GLU A 579 -13.74 -8.92 -15.92
C GLU A 579 -13.62 -9.56 -14.54
N LEU A 580 -13.93 -8.79 -13.50
CA LEU A 580 -13.93 -9.23 -12.10
C LEU A 580 -15.31 -8.98 -11.48
N VAL A 581 -15.92 -10.01 -10.91
CA VAL A 581 -17.18 -9.84 -10.17
C VAL A 581 -16.89 -9.24 -8.79
N VAL A 582 -17.68 -8.22 -8.42
CA VAL A 582 -17.68 -7.62 -7.07
C VAL A 582 -19.07 -7.77 -6.44
N GLU A 583 -19.12 -8.18 -5.17
CA GLU A 583 -20.40 -8.40 -4.47
C GLU A 583 -20.38 -7.98 -3.00
N ALA A 584 -20.95 -6.82 -2.67
CA ALA A 584 -20.92 -6.27 -1.31
C ALA A 584 -21.85 -6.95 -0.28
N ASN A 585 -22.39 -8.16 -0.56
CA ASN A 585 -23.32 -8.92 0.29
C ASN A 585 -24.44 -8.04 0.91
N ALA A 586 -24.96 -7.09 0.13
CA ALA A 586 -25.97 -6.13 0.57
C ALA A 586 -27.17 -6.13 -0.38
N TRP A 587 -28.32 -5.66 0.13
CA TRP A 587 -29.56 -5.52 -0.64
C TRP A 587 -30.16 -4.13 -0.47
N LEU A 588 -30.63 -3.55 -1.58
CA LEU A 588 -31.43 -2.34 -1.53
C LEU A 588 -32.86 -2.73 -1.13
N LEU A 589 -33.38 -2.20 -0.03
CA LEU A 589 -34.73 -2.50 0.45
C LEU A 589 -35.76 -1.46 0.00
N ASP A 590 -35.40 -0.18 0.04
CA ASP A 590 -36.27 0.93 -0.37
C ASP A 590 -35.47 2.24 -0.49
N VAL A 591 -36.06 3.29 -1.07
CA VAL A 591 -35.54 4.66 -1.05
C VAL A 591 -36.59 5.60 -0.48
N VAL A 592 -36.23 6.28 0.62
CA VAL A 592 -37.14 7.15 1.36
C VAL A 592 -36.67 8.61 1.32
N ALA A 593 -37.61 9.54 1.47
CA ALA A 593 -37.25 10.95 1.63
C ALA A 593 -36.59 11.16 3.00
N SER A 594 -35.42 11.78 3.02
CA SER A 594 -34.73 12.15 4.24
C SER A 594 -35.59 13.17 5.02
N PRO A 595 -35.69 13.05 6.35
CA PRO A 595 -36.32 14.07 7.18
C PRO A 595 -35.51 15.38 7.18
N MET A 596 -34.24 15.35 6.77
CA MET A 596 -33.40 16.53 6.68
C MET A 596 -33.65 17.27 5.36
N VAL A 597 -34.33 18.42 5.45
CA VAL A 597 -34.50 19.33 4.32
C VAL A 597 -33.38 20.37 4.38
N THR A 598 -32.55 20.43 3.33
CA THR A 598 -31.56 21.51 3.22
C THR A 598 -32.22 22.72 2.57
N ALA A 599 -32.23 23.86 3.24
CA ALA A 599 -32.70 25.12 2.65
C ALA A 599 -31.64 25.64 1.67
N GLY A 600 -31.91 25.55 0.37
CA GLY A 600 -31.04 26.11 -0.67
C GLY A 600 -31.05 27.64 -0.69
N ILE A 601 -30.00 28.23 -1.25
CA ILE A 601 -29.92 29.68 -1.52
C ILE A 601 -31.06 30.04 -2.47
N GLY A 602 -32.00 30.88 -2.01
CA GLY A 602 -33.22 31.24 -2.75
C GLY A 602 -34.50 30.54 -2.26
N GLY A 603 -34.46 29.78 -1.16
CA GLY A 603 -35.63 29.17 -0.54
C GLY A 603 -36.16 27.93 -1.25
N GLN A 604 -35.44 27.43 -2.25
CA GLN A 604 -35.72 26.12 -2.83
C GLN A 604 -35.27 25.04 -1.85
N THR A 605 -36.22 24.21 -1.42
CA THR A 605 -35.96 23.02 -0.63
C THR A 605 -35.65 21.87 -1.59
N THR A 606 -34.41 21.40 -1.59
CA THR A 606 -34.05 20.16 -2.28
C THR A 606 -34.38 19.01 -1.34
N ALA A 607 -35.30 18.14 -1.74
CA ALA A 607 -35.53 16.90 -1.01
C ALA A 607 -34.28 16.02 -1.14
N LEU A 608 -33.73 15.58 -0.01
CA LEU A 608 -32.69 14.58 0.03
C LEU A 608 -33.35 13.20 0.15
N PHE A 609 -32.72 12.18 -0.42
CA PHE A 609 -33.19 10.81 -0.36
C PHE A 609 -32.15 9.92 0.30
N GLU A 610 -32.64 8.94 1.04
CA GLU A 610 -31.86 7.97 1.78
C GLU A 610 -32.28 6.57 1.34
N ALA A 611 -31.31 5.67 1.18
CA ALA A 611 -31.57 4.27 0.87
C ALA A 611 -31.64 3.45 2.17
N LEU A 612 -32.60 2.55 2.24
CA LEU A 612 -32.65 1.50 3.24
C LEU A 612 -31.89 0.30 2.69
N VAL A 613 -30.75 -0.03 3.30
CA VAL A 613 -29.87 -1.10 2.85
C VAL A 613 -29.83 -2.19 3.93
N ARG A 614 -29.97 -3.45 3.52
CA ARG A 614 -29.68 -4.59 4.39
C ARG A 614 -28.23 -5.00 4.18
N GLY A 615 -27.41 -4.90 5.22
CA GLY A 615 -26.00 -5.30 5.20
C GLY A 615 -25.79 -6.82 5.30
N PRO A 616 -24.53 -7.27 5.22
CA PRO A 616 -24.15 -8.68 5.33
C PRO A 616 -24.47 -9.28 6.71
N ASP A 617 -24.47 -8.45 7.75
CA ASP A 617 -24.88 -8.80 9.12
C ASP A 617 -26.41 -8.98 9.26
N GLY A 618 -27.16 -8.69 8.18
CA GLY A 618 -28.61 -8.73 8.14
C GLY A 618 -29.28 -7.52 8.81
N LEU A 619 -28.53 -6.56 9.34
CA LEU A 619 -29.06 -5.32 9.88
C LEU A 619 -29.51 -4.38 8.76
N ILE A 620 -30.53 -3.57 9.05
CA ILE A 620 -31.03 -2.56 8.14
C ILE A 620 -30.42 -1.22 8.54
N ALA A 621 -29.64 -0.63 7.64
CA ALA A 621 -29.06 0.69 7.78
C ALA A 621 -29.75 1.68 6.84
N THR A 622 -29.86 2.93 7.28
CA THR A 622 -30.24 4.04 6.42
C THR A 622 -28.96 4.72 5.95
N ARG A 623 -28.72 4.75 4.64
CA ARG A 623 -27.52 5.36 4.04
C ARG A 623 -27.91 6.54 3.16
N SER A 624 -27.10 7.59 3.21
CA SER A 624 -27.30 8.79 2.40
C SER A 624 -26.15 8.93 1.42
N PRO A 625 -26.40 9.10 0.11
CA PRO A 625 -25.33 9.28 -0.86
C PRO A 625 -24.37 10.41 -0.50
N ARG A 626 -24.92 11.52 0.01
CA ARG A 626 -24.12 12.68 0.43
C ARG A 626 -23.20 12.37 1.61
N ILE A 627 -23.66 11.54 2.55
CA ILE A 627 -22.84 11.15 3.70
C ILE A 627 -21.73 10.23 3.21
N ASP A 628 -22.06 9.23 2.39
CA ASP A 628 -21.10 8.29 1.81
C ASP A 628 -20.01 9.02 1.01
N GLU A 629 -20.38 9.94 0.13
CA GLU A 629 -19.44 10.77 -0.65
C GLU A 629 -18.57 11.69 0.21
N SER A 630 -19.01 12.01 1.43
CA SER A 630 -18.26 12.85 2.37
C SER A 630 -17.32 12.06 3.30
N LEU A 631 -17.34 10.72 3.24
CA LEU A 631 -16.44 9.90 4.04
C LEU A 631 -15.00 10.04 3.50
N PRO A 632 -13.99 10.31 4.35
CA PRO A 632 -12.58 10.35 3.91
C PRO A 632 -12.15 9.05 3.20
N LEU A 633 -12.68 7.92 3.66
CA LEU A 633 -12.44 6.61 3.06
C LEU A 633 -12.91 6.53 1.61
N TYR A 634 -14.05 7.16 1.25
CA TYR A 634 -14.54 7.18 -0.12
C TYR A 634 -13.54 7.88 -1.05
N SER A 635 -13.01 9.04 -0.65
CA SER A 635 -12.01 9.75 -1.44
C SER A 635 -10.70 8.97 -1.62
N ILE A 636 -10.23 8.27 -0.59
CA ILE A 636 -9.01 7.45 -0.66
C ILE A 636 -9.21 6.28 -1.62
N ILE A 637 -10.29 5.52 -1.44
CA ILE A 637 -10.61 4.36 -2.27
C ILE A 637 -10.84 4.78 -3.73
N ARG A 638 -11.57 5.87 -3.95
CA ARG A 638 -11.83 6.39 -5.29
C ARG A 638 -10.54 6.85 -5.98
N ALA A 639 -9.65 7.55 -5.27
CA ALA A 639 -8.37 7.98 -5.83
C ALA A 639 -7.50 6.77 -6.23
N SER A 640 -7.41 5.76 -5.36
CA SER A 640 -6.74 4.51 -5.70
C SER A 640 -7.38 3.82 -6.92
N ALA A 641 -8.70 3.88 -7.06
CA ALA A 641 -9.38 3.31 -8.23
C ALA A 641 -9.12 4.06 -9.53
N GLU A 642 -9.08 5.38 -9.48
CA GLU A 642 -8.68 6.21 -10.63
C GLU A 642 -7.22 5.92 -11.03
N LEU A 643 -6.34 5.63 -10.06
CA LEU A 643 -4.96 5.20 -10.36
C LEU A 643 -4.89 3.80 -10.97
N GLY A 644 -5.79 2.90 -10.60
CA GLY A 644 -5.85 1.55 -11.13
C GLY A 644 -6.38 1.47 -12.57
N GLU A 645 -7.24 2.39 -13.01
CA GLU A 645 -7.89 2.36 -14.33
C GLU A 645 -6.89 2.32 -15.50
N ASP A 646 -5.80 3.07 -15.40
CA ASP A 646 -4.76 3.16 -16.45
C ASP A 646 -3.49 2.37 -16.08
N GLN A 647 -3.60 1.41 -15.17
CA GLN A 647 -2.45 0.64 -14.72
C GLN A 647 -1.89 -0.21 -15.87
N LEU A 648 -0.58 -0.10 -16.08
CA LEU A 648 0.18 -1.07 -16.86
C LEU A 648 0.86 -2.05 -15.91
N PRO A 649 0.87 -3.36 -16.22
CA PRO A 649 1.53 -4.35 -15.38
C PRO A 649 3.02 -4.02 -15.22
N ARG A 650 3.46 -3.90 -13.97
CA ARG A 650 4.89 -3.81 -13.63
C ARG A 650 5.52 -5.20 -13.67
N ILE A 651 6.76 -5.26 -14.17
CA ILE A 651 7.56 -6.48 -14.12
C ILE A 651 8.19 -6.56 -12.71
N PRO A 652 8.05 -7.70 -12.00
CA PRO A 652 8.75 -7.98 -10.75
C PRO A 652 10.22 -7.54 -10.77
N GLY A 653 10.67 -6.96 -9.65
CA GLY A 653 12.03 -6.42 -9.51
C GLY A 653 12.34 -5.10 -10.24
N GLN A 654 11.48 -4.60 -11.14
CA GLN A 654 11.65 -3.24 -11.68
C GLN A 654 11.33 -2.21 -10.61
N ALA A 655 12.01 -1.06 -10.58
CA ALA A 655 11.61 0.06 -9.71
C ALA A 655 10.20 0.58 -10.08
N PRO A 656 9.47 1.26 -9.17
CA PRO A 656 8.19 1.87 -9.50
C PRO A 656 8.37 2.81 -10.70
N ARG A 657 7.48 2.73 -11.69
CA ARG A 657 7.53 3.67 -12.82
C ARG A 657 7.18 5.06 -12.30
N ASN A 658 8.06 6.03 -12.52
CA ASN A 658 7.68 7.44 -12.39
C ASN A 658 6.51 7.68 -13.35
N ARG A 659 5.35 8.00 -12.78
CA ARG A 659 4.12 8.14 -13.56
C ARG A 659 4.26 9.37 -14.47
N PRO A 660 3.94 9.27 -15.78
CA PRO A 660 3.68 10.46 -16.56
C PRO A 660 2.48 11.18 -15.94
N GLY A 661 2.66 12.44 -15.54
CA GLY A 661 1.68 13.20 -14.77
C GLY A 661 0.31 13.24 -15.43
N ALA A 662 -0.76 13.35 -14.63
CA ALA A 662 -2.13 13.45 -15.16
C ALA A 662 -2.32 14.68 -16.05
N GLY A 663 -1.43 15.68 -15.92
CA GLY A 663 -1.34 16.85 -16.79
C GLY A 663 -0.80 16.60 -18.20
N ASP A 664 -0.10 15.49 -18.44
CA ASP A 664 0.55 15.21 -19.74
C ASP A 664 -0.40 14.53 -20.75
N ARG A 665 -1.64 14.24 -20.33
CA ARG A 665 -2.71 13.75 -21.22
C ARG A 665 -3.30 14.89 -22.05
N GLY A 666 -2.53 15.36 -23.04
CA GLY A 666 -3.06 16.00 -24.24
C GLY A 666 -3.25 17.53 -24.23
N PHE A 667 -2.61 18.26 -23.31
CA PHE A 667 -2.61 19.74 -23.35
C PHE A 667 -1.30 20.38 -23.85
N ASP A 668 -0.23 19.59 -24.04
CA ASP A 668 1.14 20.14 -24.15
C ASP A 668 1.75 20.17 -25.56
N ASP A 669 1.02 19.70 -26.59
CA ASP A 669 1.47 19.75 -27.99
C ASP A 669 1.62 21.18 -28.55
N GLY A 670 1.28 22.21 -27.76
CA GLY A 670 1.41 23.63 -28.16
C GLY A 670 2.20 24.55 -27.21
N LEU A 671 2.56 24.11 -26.00
CA LEU A 671 3.22 24.97 -25.00
C LEU A 671 4.74 24.75 -24.97
N ASN A 672 5.22 23.51 -25.08
CA ASN A 672 6.66 23.22 -25.22
C ASN A 672 7.29 23.88 -26.47
N THR A 673 6.49 24.12 -27.53
CA THR A 673 6.98 24.84 -28.71
C THR A 673 7.29 26.31 -28.41
N MET A 674 6.62 26.97 -27.46
CA MET A 674 6.85 28.40 -27.18
C MET A 674 8.12 28.64 -26.34
N ASP A 675 8.43 27.78 -25.37
CA ASP A 675 9.67 27.90 -24.61
C ASP A 675 10.89 27.45 -25.43
N ASP A 676 10.73 26.46 -26.32
CA ASP A 676 11.75 26.16 -27.35
C ASP A 676 11.95 27.32 -28.33
N ILE A 677 10.87 28.02 -28.73
CA ILE A 677 10.97 29.23 -29.57
C ILE A 677 11.67 30.36 -28.81
N ARG A 678 11.40 30.57 -27.51
CA ARG A 678 12.10 31.56 -26.69
C ARG A 678 13.58 31.23 -26.49
N GLN A 679 13.90 29.97 -26.22
CA GLN A 679 15.28 29.47 -26.12
C GLN A 679 16.01 29.67 -27.44
N GLN A 680 15.39 29.32 -28.58
CA GLN A 680 15.95 29.57 -29.91
C GLN A 680 16.09 31.07 -30.23
N GLU A 681 15.15 31.92 -29.82
CA GLU A 681 15.26 33.37 -30.00
C GLU A 681 16.37 33.97 -29.14
N LEU A 682 16.56 33.51 -27.90
CA LEU A 682 17.66 33.90 -27.02
C LEU A 682 19.01 33.46 -27.58
N GLN A 683 19.12 32.22 -28.08
CA GLN A 683 20.32 31.74 -28.78
C GLN A 683 20.62 32.60 -30.01
N ARG A 684 19.62 32.86 -30.88
CA ARG A 684 19.78 33.71 -32.07
C ARG A 684 20.11 35.17 -31.73
N ARG A 685 19.77 35.63 -30.52
CA ARG A 685 20.10 36.97 -30.03
C ARG A 685 21.53 37.02 -29.51
N GLN A 686 21.97 36.01 -28.78
CA GLN A 686 23.37 35.87 -28.35
C GLN A 686 24.32 35.71 -29.55
N GLU A 687 23.94 34.92 -30.57
CA GLU A 687 24.70 34.78 -31.81
C GLU A 687 24.80 36.10 -32.58
N ARG A 688 23.71 36.89 -32.63
CA ARG A 688 23.73 38.22 -33.25
C ARG A 688 24.59 39.23 -32.49
N GLU A 689 24.57 39.22 -31.16
CA GLU A 689 25.46 40.06 -30.36
C GLU A 689 26.94 39.65 -30.54
N PHE A 690 27.24 38.37 -30.76
CA PHE A 690 28.60 37.91 -31.01
C PHE A 690 29.14 38.37 -32.38
N ASP A 691 28.30 38.42 -33.41
CA ASP A 691 28.67 38.92 -34.73
C ASP A 691 28.82 40.45 -34.80
N GLU A 692 28.13 41.20 -33.93
CA GLU A 692 28.23 42.67 -33.89
C GLU A 692 29.52 43.17 -33.20
N PHE A 693 30.24 42.30 -32.48
CA PHE A 693 31.53 42.57 -31.83
C PHE A 693 32.74 41.95 -32.57
N GLY A 694 32.62 41.71 -33.88
CA GLY A 694 33.74 41.29 -34.73
C GLY A 694 34.94 42.27 -34.66
N PRO A 695 36.19 41.76 -34.62
CA PRO A 695 37.37 42.54 -34.27
C PRO A 695 37.67 43.62 -35.32
N GLY A 696 37.47 44.88 -34.93
CA GLY A 696 37.96 46.04 -35.66
C GLY A 696 39.46 45.90 -35.91
N GLY A 697 39.83 45.73 -37.18
CA GLY A 697 41.20 45.60 -37.64
C GLY A 697 42.06 46.79 -37.24
N GLY A 698 43.02 46.54 -36.35
CA GLY A 698 44.16 47.42 -36.13
C GLY A 698 45.16 47.27 -37.27
N GLY A 699 45.19 48.24 -38.17
CA GLY A 699 46.23 48.38 -39.18
C GLY A 699 47.54 48.87 -38.55
N GLY A 700 48.63 48.20 -38.93
CA GLY A 700 50.03 48.64 -38.84
C GLY A 700 50.70 48.40 -40.18
#